data_AF-A0A7S6S190-F1
#
_entry.id   AF-A0A7S6S190-F1
#
_cell.length_a   1.000
_cell.length_b   1.000
_cell.length_c   1.000
_cell.angle_alpha   90.00
_cell.angle_beta   90.00
_cell.angle_gamma   90.00
#
_symmetry.space_group_name_H-M   'P 1'
#
loop_
_entity.id
_entity.type
_entity.pdbx_description
1 polymer ?
#
loop_
_entity_poly.entity_id
_entity_poly.type
_entity_poly.pdbx_seq_one_letter_code
_entity_poly.pdbx_strand_id
1 'polypeptide(L)'
;MPGASGLCRDFTIEECTAAGGRFLGPGTTCANSDCSPPSGACCLLTSAGAHCARLTAEACEAAGGEYRGNGTNCANANCAPPPPRTGACCLPATSSRGGSCQVLTHDSCIRLHGRYLGDGSNCDAVDCAPPPSGACCLTSPVGVRCIRLTPEACAREGGRYGGDGTACTNTTCAPPTRRGACCFLGFNPSAPPICEVLTPDQCASVAGRYLGDGIPCSATACPPPARTGACCLASADGELTCSQLTRAACAEAGGRYLGDGSACTDDACVPPPTGACCLPATTNRGGSCQVVTRDSCHRLHGRYLGDGSNCDTVDCAPPPSGACCLTSPIGVRCIRLTPEACAREGGRYGGDGTTCTNTTCVPPTRRGACCFLGFNPSAPPICNVLSPEECASVAGRYLGDGIPCSATACPPPPRTGACCYVTDASGIVCRDETPADCEAQGGRFLGPGSSCRNSSCSPPPRGACCLPPDPATDGPWTCERRTRMDCARSGGIYRGDSSNCDETDCGPPPTVGGCCLGPNSPVAGPRGCIAATRRTCAALGGRYLGDGAPCTADSCTPPPRGACCFPDGRCGHATADLCEAAGGAWAGAGSNCDSACGSDDGNGGDGGSLRSVPGATRAASSDRAIDLLGYIHAVLTGGLMPAPTQPRTLEDALLQK
;
A
#
# COMPACT_ATOMS: atom_id res chain seq x y z
N MET A 1 119.53 -33.52 -27.77
CA MET A 1 118.64 -32.67 -26.93
C MET A 1 118.51 -31.32 -27.63
N PRO A 2 117.34 -30.68 -27.66
CA PRO A 2 117.23 -29.27 -28.00
C PRO A 2 117.77 -28.46 -26.81
N GLY A 3 119.09 -28.54 -26.61
CA GLY A 3 119.82 -27.71 -25.65
C GLY A 3 120.53 -26.63 -26.46
N ALA A 4 120.31 -25.38 -26.08
CA ALA A 4 120.74 -24.14 -26.73
C ALA A 4 122.27 -23.90 -26.77
N SER A 5 123.07 -24.95 -26.97
CA SER A 5 124.51 -24.88 -27.13
C SER A 5 124.85 -25.66 -28.40
N GLY A 6 125.18 -24.95 -29.48
CA GLY A 6 125.54 -25.49 -30.80
C GLY A 6 126.83 -26.32 -30.79
N LEU A 7 126.87 -27.37 -29.98
CA LEU A 7 127.95 -28.34 -29.89
C LEU A 7 127.85 -29.26 -31.10
N CYS A 8 128.59 -28.93 -32.14
CA CYS A 8 128.82 -29.83 -33.25
C CYS A 8 129.85 -30.88 -32.84
N ARG A 9 129.55 -32.17 -33.07
CA ARG A 9 130.50 -33.27 -32.96
C ARG A 9 130.48 -34.11 -34.23
N ASP A 10 131.67 -34.46 -34.71
CA ASP A 10 131.81 -35.34 -35.87
C ASP A 10 131.33 -36.75 -35.50
N PHE A 11 130.33 -37.23 -36.23
CA PHE A 11 129.68 -38.52 -36.03
C PHE A 11 129.54 -39.26 -37.36
N THR A 12 129.50 -40.59 -37.31
CA THR A 12 128.96 -41.38 -38.44
C THR A 12 127.44 -41.14 -38.57
N ILE A 13 126.85 -41.48 -39.72
CA ILE A 13 125.41 -41.29 -39.97
C ILE A 13 124.54 -42.03 -38.93
N GLU A 14 124.97 -43.20 -38.50
CA GLU A 14 124.29 -44.04 -37.50
C GLU A 14 124.37 -43.42 -36.10
N GLU A 15 125.54 -42.89 -35.71
CA GLU A 15 125.70 -42.22 -34.41
C GLU A 15 124.96 -40.88 -34.36
N CYS A 16 124.93 -40.12 -35.46
CA CYS A 16 124.24 -38.84 -35.54
C CYS A 16 122.72 -39.00 -35.38
N THR A 17 122.15 -40.03 -36.02
CA THR A 17 120.72 -40.35 -35.91
C THR A 17 120.38 -40.94 -34.54
N ALA A 18 121.22 -41.83 -34.00
CA ALA A 18 121.04 -42.39 -32.65
C ALA A 18 121.11 -41.32 -31.54
N ALA A 19 121.93 -40.29 -31.72
CA ALA A 19 122.02 -39.16 -30.80
C ALA A 19 120.89 -38.11 -30.94
N GLY A 20 119.97 -38.30 -31.89
CA GLY A 20 118.90 -37.35 -32.21
C GLY A 20 119.41 -36.04 -32.81
N GLY A 21 120.56 -36.07 -33.50
CA GLY A 21 121.17 -34.95 -34.20
C GLY A 21 120.67 -34.78 -35.63
N ARG A 22 120.92 -33.61 -36.23
CA ARG A 22 120.65 -33.34 -37.65
C ARG A 22 121.86 -33.70 -38.49
N PHE A 23 121.75 -34.73 -39.33
CA PHE A 23 122.78 -35.12 -40.29
C PHE A 23 122.90 -34.07 -41.42
N LEU A 24 124.07 -33.46 -41.58
CA LEU A 24 124.31 -32.40 -42.58
C LEU A 24 124.83 -32.91 -43.93
N GLY A 25 125.09 -34.21 -44.05
CA GLY A 25 125.60 -34.87 -45.24
C GLY A 25 126.95 -35.55 -45.02
N PRO A 26 127.31 -36.55 -45.84
CA PRO A 26 128.63 -37.19 -45.74
C PRO A 26 129.76 -36.21 -46.11
N GLY A 27 130.84 -36.20 -45.32
CA GLY A 27 132.01 -35.34 -45.54
C GLY A 27 131.94 -33.94 -44.88
N THR A 28 130.85 -33.61 -44.19
CA THR A 28 130.77 -32.38 -43.37
C THR A 28 131.43 -32.59 -42.01
N THR A 29 132.31 -31.68 -41.59
CA THR A 29 132.89 -31.66 -40.24
C THR A 29 132.46 -30.42 -39.48
N CYS A 30 132.59 -30.49 -38.16
CA CYS A 30 132.32 -29.38 -37.25
C CYS A 30 133.29 -28.20 -37.36
N ALA A 31 134.41 -28.38 -38.06
CA ALA A 31 135.32 -27.29 -38.38
C ALA A 31 134.74 -26.32 -39.42
N ASN A 32 133.85 -26.81 -40.30
CA ASN A 32 133.33 -26.06 -41.46
C ASN A 32 131.79 -25.95 -41.49
N SER A 33 131.10 -26.35 -40.42
CA SER A 33 129.64 -26.38 -40.37
C SER A 33 129.12 -25.64 -39.13
N ASP A 34 128.36 -24.57 -39.34
CA ASP A 34 127.69 -23.84 -38.25
C ASP A 34 126.38 -24.55 -37.88
N CYS A 35 126.34 -25.12 -36.67
CA CYS A 35 125.18 -25.83 -36.13
C CYS A 35 124.29 -24.93 -35.26
N SER A 36 124.44 -23.61 -35.34
CA SER A 36 123.55 -22.66 -34.68
C SER A 36 122.14 -22.76 -35.27
N PRO A 37 121.08 -22.73 -34.44
CA PRO A 37 119.72 -22.69 -34.95
C PRO A 37 119.53 -21.42 -35.78
N PRO A 38 118.79 -21.48 -36.91
CA PRO A 38 118.59 -20.31 -37.74
C PRO A 38 117.87 -19.23 -36.93
N SER A 39 118.48 -18.05 -36.85
CA SER A 39 117.98 -16.89 -36.09
C SER A 39 117.60 -15.74 -37.02
N GLY A 40 116.72 -14.88 -36.54
CA GLY A 40 116.14 -13.77 -37.27
C GLY A 40 115.67 -12.68 -36.31
N ALA A 41 115.25 -11.55 -36.86
CA ALA A 41 114.74 -10.45 -36.07
C ALA A 41 113.37 -10.78 -35.47
N CYS A 42 113.26 -10.61 -34.16
CA CYS A 42 112.06 -10.75 -33.38
C CYS A 42 111.60 -9.37 -32.90
N CYS A 43 110.41 -8.94 -33.34
CA CYS A 43 109.82 -7.67 -32.92
C CYS A 43 108.97 -7.88 -31.67
N LEU A 44 109.44 -7.38 -30.54
CA LEU A 44 108.77 -7.44 -29.24
C LEU A 44 108.10 -6.09 -28.97
N LEU A 45 106.78 -6.06 -28.81
CA LEU A 45 106.08 -4.85 -28.39
C LEU A 45 106.09 -4.75 -26.87
N THR A 46 106.79 -3.74 -26.34
CA THR A 46 106.76 -3.40 -24.92
C THR A 46 105.99 -2.10 -24.71
N SER A 47 105.58 -1.82 -23.47
CA SER A 47 104.95 -0.55 -23.08
C SER A 47 105.85 0.69 -23.29
N ALA A 48 107.15 0.50 -23.52
CA ALA A 48 108.10 1.57 -23.87
C ALA A 48 108.33 1.73 -25.39
N GLY A 49 107.66 0.93 -26.22
CA GLY A 49 107.85 0.88 -27.67
C GLY A 49 108.26 -0.50 -28.18
N ALA A 50 108.48 -0.60 -29.48
CA ALA A 50 108.90 -1.84 -30.12
C ALA A 50 110.42 -2.06 -29.98
N HIS A 51 110.80 -3.18 -29.40
CA HIS A 51 112.17 -3.63 -29.22
C HIS A 51 112.47 -4.77 -30.20
N CYS A 52 113.67 -4.79 -30.78
CA CYS A 52 114.09 -5.88 -31.67
C CYS A 52 115.24 -6.68 -31.05
N ALA A 53 115.08 -7.99 -31.02
CA ALA A 53 116.15 -8.93 -30.64
C ALA A 53 116.36 -9.98 -31.74
N ARG A 54 117.58 -10.50 -31.90
CA ARG A 54 117.81 -11.67 -32.76
C ARG A 54 117.58 -12.94 -31.97
N LEU A 55 116.50 -13.65 -32.27
CA LEU A 55 116.09 -14.89 -31.60
C LEU A 55 115.85 -15.99 -32.64
N THR A 56 115.68 -17.23 -32.21
CA THR A 56 115.11 -18.29 -33.07
C THR A 56 113.60 -18.08 -33.19
N ALA A 57 112.96 -18.72 -34.16
CA ALA A 57 111.50 -18.66 -34.32
C ALA A 57 110.77 -19.07 -33.03
N GLU A 58 111.16 -20.19 -32.40
CA GLU A 58 110.50 -20.66 -31.17
C GLU A 58 110.74 -19.70 -30.00
N ALA A 59 111.95 -19.16 -29.87
CA ALA A 59 112.26 -18.20 -28.81
C ALA A 59 111.53 -16.87 -29.00
N CYS A 60 111.27 -16.46 -30.24
CA CYS A 60 110.50 -15.26 -30.55
C CYS A 60 109.02 -15.41 -30.20
N GLU A 61 108.42 -16.54 -30.55
CA GLU A 61 107.04 -16.87 -30.17
C GLU A 61 106.89 -16.99 -28.65
N ALA A 62 107.85 -17.65 -27.98
CA ALA A 62 107.86 -17.77 -26.52
C ALA A 62 107.98 -16.41 -25.81
N ALA A 63 108.63 -15.43 -26.45
CA ALA A 63 108.74 -14.06 -25.96
C ALA A 63 107.51 -13.19 -26.34
N GLY A 64 106.52 -13.74 -27.04
CA GLY A 64 105.33 -13.02 -27.49
C GLY A 64 105.59 -12.00 -28.60
N GLY A 65 106.70 -12.14 -29.32
CA GLY A 65 107.10 -11.26 -30.41
C GLY A 65 106.72 -11.80 -31.79
N GLU A 66 106.77 -10.93 -32.80
CA GLU A 66 106.56 -11.30 -34.20
C GLU A 66 107.90 -11.59 -34.88
N TYR A 67 108.07 -12.82 -35.37
CA TYR A 67 109.31 -13.27 -36.02
C TYR A 67 109.34 -12.87 -37.51
N ARG A 68 110.36 -12.10 -37.92
CA ARG A 68 110.48 -11.59 -39.30
C ARG A 68 111.19 -12.55 -40.27
N GLY A 69 111.46 -13.79 -39.83
CA GLY A 69 112.06 -14.84 -40.64
C GLY A 69 113.58 -14.95 -40.48
N ASN A 70 114.12 -16.12 -40.82
CA ASN A 70 115.54 -16.45 -40.65
C ASN A 70 116.44 -15.53 -41.49
N GLY A 71 117.57 -15.08 -40.92
CA GLY A 71 118.54 -14.22 -41.61
C GLY A 71 118.19 -12.71 -41.62
N THR A 72 117.02 -12.32 -41.11
CA THR A 72 116.68 -10.90 -40.90
C THR A 72 117.44 -10.32 -39.70
N ASN A 73 117.83 -9.05 -39.77
CA ASN A 73 118.56 -8.37 -38.69
C ASN A 73 117.74 -7.21 -38.11
N CYS A 74 118.06 -6.80 -36.89
CA CYS A 74 117.28 -5.74 -36.23
C CYS A 74 117.47 -4.34 -36.84
N ALA A 75 118.47 -4.14 -37.69
CA ALA A 75 118.67 -2.86 -38.37
C ALA A 75 117.66 -2.66 -39.52
N ASN A 76 117.13 -3.73 -40.11
CA ASN A 76 116.20 -3.66 -41.24
C ASN A 76 114.83 -4.34 -40.98
N ALA A 77 114.60 -4.87 -39.78
CA ALA A 77 113.37 -5.58 -39.43
C ALA A 77 112.10 -4.71 -39.40
N ASN A 78 112.24 -3.37 -39.37
CA ASN A 78 111.17 -2.38 -39.27
C ASN A 78 110.08 -2.78 -38.25
N CYS A 79 110.47 -2.81 -36.97
CA CYS A 79 109.58 -3.08 -35.85
C CYS A 79 108.82 -1.80 -35.45
N ALA A 80 108.09 -1.17 -36.36
CA ALA A 80 107.23 -0.05 -35.99
C ALA A 80 105.99 -0.58 -35.24
N PRO A 81 105.56 0.03 -34.12
CA PRO A 81 104.29 -0.31 -33.52
C PRO A 81 103.15 -0.03 -34.53
N PRO A 82 102.12 -0.89 -34.62
CA PRO A 82 100.97 -0.61 -35.48
C PRO A 82 100.35 0.74 -35.08
N PRO A 83 99.84 1.54 -36.04
CA PRO A 83 99.19 2.80 -35.72
C PRO A 83 98.05 2.56 -34.71
N PRO A 84 97.85 3.47 -33.74
CA PRO A 84 96.80 3.32 -32.75
C PRO A 84 95.46 3.17 -33.46
N ARG A 85 94.71 2.14 -33.10
CA ARG A 85 93.37 1.93 -33.66
C ARG A 85 92.48 3.09 -33.19
N THR A 86 92.03 3.90 -34.15
CA THR A 86 91.11 5.02 -33.91
C THR A 86 89.75 4.71 -34.51
N GLY A 87 88.73 5.38 -33.99
CA GLY A 87 87.34 5.21 -34.40
C GLY A 87 86.51 6.44 -34.03
N ALA A 88 85.31 6.53 -34.57
CA ALA A 88 84.34 7.58 -34.29
C ALA A 88 83.91 7.55 -32.82
N CYS A 89 84.03 8.71 -32.18
CA CYS A 89 83.62 8.95 -30.82
C CYS A 89 82.54 10.02 -30.78
N CYS A 90 81.34 9.66 -30.32
CA CYS A 90 80.26 10.61 -30.10
C CYS A 90 80.40 11.24 -28.70
N LEU A 91 80.82 12.50 -28.65
CA LEU A 91 80.94 13.24 -27.41
C LEU A 91 79.57 13.80 -26.97
N PRO A 92 79.25 13.79 -25.67
CA PRO A 92 77.99 14.32 -25.17
C PRO A 92 77.88 15.82 -25.46
N ALA A 93 76.76 16.25 -26.02
CA ALA A 93 76.51 17.64 -26.33
C ALA A 93 76.23 18.44 -25.04
N THR A 94 76.92 19.56 -24.84
CA THR A 94 76.64 20.49 -23.73
C THR A 94 75.45 21.42 -24.01
N SER A 95 74.81 21.30 -25.18
CA SER A 95 73.59 22.03 -25.56
C SER A 95 72.86 21.33 -26.72
N SER A 96 71.64 21.78 -27.05
CA SER A 96 70.66 21.16 -27.96
C SER A 96 71.06 21.04 -29.45
N ARG A 97 72.32 21.27 -29.81
CA ARG A 97 72.88 20.84 -31.10
C ARG A 97 73.63 19.55 -30.82
N GLY A 98 73.21 18.43 -31.43
CA GLY A 98 73.67 17.07 -31.14
C GLY A 98 75.18 16.89 -30.92
N GLY A 99 75.55 15.76 -30.30
CA GLY A 99 76.92 15.48 -29.86
C GLY A 99 77.94 15.66 -30.99
N SER A 100 79.13 16.16 -30.68
CA SER A 100 80.20 16.28 -31.67
C SER A 100 80.85 14.91 -31.90
N CYS A 101 81.00 14.52 -33.16
CA CYS A 101 81.75 13.32 -33.54
C CYS A 101 83.23 13.67 -33.75
N GLN A 102 84.14 12.92 -33.13
CA GLN A 102 85.59 13.01 -33.39
C GLN A 102 86.21 11.62 -33.57
N VAL A 103 87.21 11.49 -34.45
CA VAL A 103 87.99 10.25 -34.61
C VAL A 103 89.08 10.21 -33.53
N LEU A 104 88.89 9.39 -32.50
CA LEU A 104 89.75 9.30 -31.32
C LEU A 104 90.18 7.85 -31.08
N THR A 105 91.16 7.63 -30.22
CA THR A 105 91.43 6.29 -29.66
C THR A 105 90.34 5.91 -28.66
N HIS A 106 90.11 4.61 -28.46
CA HIS A 106 89.16 4.09 -27.46
C HIS A 106 89.30 4.77 -26.09
N ASP A 107 90.52 4.81 -25.55
CA ASP A 107 90.79 5.42 -24.24
C ASP A 107 90.51 6.92 -24.21
N SER A 108 90.83 7.64 -25.29
CA SER A 108 90.57 9.08 -25.39
C SER A 108 89.07 9.36 -25.46
N CYS A 109 88.30 8.50 -26.13
CA CYS A 109 86.85 8.62 -26.21
C CYS A 109 86.18 8.44 -24.85
N ILE A 110 86.58 7.41 -24.11
CA ILE A 110 86.04 7.13 -22.76
C ILE A 110 86.42 8.25 -21.78
N ARG A 111 87.66 8.76 -21.83
CA ARG A 111 88.09 9.89 -20.97
C ARG A 111 87.27 11.16 -21.18
N LEU A 112 86.80 11.39 -22.40
CA LEU A 112 85.92 12.52 -22.73
C LEU A 112 84.43 12.21 -22.54
N HIS A 113 84.11 11.09 -21.88
CA HIS A 113 82.75 10.60 -21.64
C HIS A 113 81.92 10.39 -22.91
N GLY A 114 82.59 10.13 -24.04
CA GLY A 114 81.96 9.84 -25.32
C GLY A 114 81.66 8.37 -25.54
N ARG A 115 80.77 8.08 -26.49
CA ARG A 115 80.46 6.73 -26.96
C ARG A 115 81.37 6.35 -28.13
N TYR A 116 82.26 5.38 -27.92
CA TYR A 116 83.14 4.85 -28.96
C TYR A 116 82.40 3.84 -29.85
N LEU A 117 82.45 4.02 -31.18
CA LEU A 117 81.70 3.20 -32.13
C LEU A 117 82.50 2.03 -32.74
N GLY A 118 83.75 1.85 -32.30
CA GLY A 118 84.63 0.77 -32.74
C GLY A 118 85.73 1.23 -33.69
N ASP A 119 86.78 0.43 -33.79
CA ASP A 119 87.96 0.75 -34.60
C ASP A 119 87.64 0.83 -36.10
N GLY A 120 88.18 1.85 -36.79
CA GLY A 120 87.96 2.08 -38.22
C GLY A 120 86.67 2.82 -38.57
N SER A 121 85.83 3.17 -37.59
CA SER A 121 84.64 4.02 -37.81
C SER A 121 85.03 5.50 -38.03
N ASN A 122 84.32 6.20 -38.92
CA ASN A 122 84.53 7.62 -39.24
C ASN A 122 83.31 8.48 -38.88
N CYS A 123 83.47 9.80 -38.90
CA CYS A 123 82.42 10.74 -38.49
C CYS A 123 81.53 11.25 -39.63
N ASP A 124 81.72 10.77 -40.85
CA ASP A 124 81.03 11.31 -42.04
C ASP A 124 79.59 10.79 -42.17
N ALA A 125 79.26 9.66 -41.54
CA ALA A 125 77.94 9.02 -41.58
C ALA A 125 77.35 8.71 -40.18
N VAL A 126 78.00 9.18 -39.12
CA VAL A 126 77.59 8.88 -37.74
C VAL A 126 76.69 9.99 -37.21
N ASP A 127 75.43 9.66 -36.91
CA ASP A 127 74.55 10.54 -36.16
C ASP A 127 74.82 10.38 -34.65
N CYS A 128 75.45 11.39 -34.06
CA CYS A 128 75.72 11.49 -32.62
C CYS A 128 74.57 12.16 -31.85
N ALA A 129 73.35 12.15 -32.38
CA ALA A 129 72.17 12.52 -31.63
C ALA A 129 72.06 11.68 -30.33
N PRO A 130 71.64 12.30 -29.21
CA PRO A 130 71.32 11.53 -28.01
C PRO A 130 70.24 10.49 -28.33
N PRO A 131 70.27 9.30 -27.70
CA PRO A 131 69.27 8.27 -27.96
C PRO A 131 67.86 8.85 -27.71
N PRO A 132 66.89 8.50 -28.56
CA PRO A 132 65.54 9.01 -28.40
C PRO A 132 65.00 8.58 -27.04
N SER A 133 64.41 9.54 -26.32
CA SER A 133 63.84 9.33 -25.00
C SER A 133 62.39 9.76 -24.97
N GLY A 134 61.60 9.00 -24.24
CA GLY A 134 60.15 9.09 -24.17
C GLY A 134 59.64 8.96 -22.75
N ALA A 135 58.32 9.09 -22.58
CA ALA A 135 57.68 8.94 -21.28
C ALA A 135 57.84 7.52 -20.74
N CYS A 136 58.39 7.37 -19.54
CA CYS A 136 58.44 6.13 -18.79
C CYS A 136 57.48 6.21 -17.61
N CYS A 137 56.48 5.34 -17.59
CA CYS A 137 55.45 5.30 -16.55
C CYS A 137 55.79 4.25 -15.49
N LEU A 138 56.15 4.71 -14.30
CA LEU A 138 56.45 3.89 -13.14
C LEU A 138 55.22 3.82 -12.24
N THR A 139 54.63 2.63 -12.12
CA THR A 139 53.46 2.40 -11.27
C THR A 139 53.89 2.00 -9.85
N SER A 140 53.37 2.69 -8.84
CA SER A 140 53.52 2.33 -7.42
C SER A 140 52.15 2.28 -6.73
N PRO A 141 52.03 1.69 -5.53
CA PRO A 141 50.79 1.69 -4.76
C PRO A 141 50.27 3.09 -4.39
N VAL A 142 51.14 4.11 -4.42
CA VAL A 142 50.83 5.50 -4.01
C VAL A 142 50.53 6.39 -5.23
N GLY A 143 50.66 5.86 -6.45
CA GLY A 143 50.38 6.59 -7.68
C GLY A 143 51.35 6.26 -8.82
N VAL A 144 51.18 6.95 -9.95
CA VAL A 144 52.01 6.78 -11.15
C VAL A 144 52.94 7.98 -11.32
N ARG A 145 54.23 7.71 -11.50
CA ARG A 145 55.28 8.71 -11.75
C ARG A 145 55.72 8.63 -13.21
N CYS A 146 55.73 9.77 -13.91
CA CYS A 146 56.26 9.89 -15.27
C CYS A 146 57.67 10.51 -15.25
N ILE A 147 58.63 9.85 -15.90
CA ILE A 147 59.99 10.38 -16.10
C ILE A 147 60.39 10.14 -17.55
N ARG A 148 61.14 11.05 -18.18
CA ARG A 148 61.72 10.79 -19.50
C ARG A 148 62.97 9.92 -19.39
N LEU A 149 62.90 8.72 -19.95
CA LEU A 149 64.01 7.75 -19.98
C LEU A 149 64.19 7.22 -21.40
N THR A 150 65.31 6.54 -21.68
CA THR A 150 65.43 5.72 -22.90
C THR A 150 64.62 4.41 -22.74
N PRO A 151 64.31 3.68 -23.81
CA PRO A 151 63.58 2.42 -23.72
C PRO A 151 64.23 1.42 -22.75
N GLU A 152 65.56 1.29 -22.78
CA GLU A 152 66.33 0.35 -21.96
C GLU A 152 66.43 0.81 -20.51
N ALA A 153 66.52 2.12 -20.27
CA ALA A 153 66.47 2.68 -18.93
C ALA A 153 65.07 2.50 -18.31
N CYS A 154 64.01 2.70 -19.09
CA CYS A 154 62.64 2.49 -18.62
C CYS A 154 62.35 1.03 -18.25
N ALA A 155 62.83 0.09 -19.06
CA ALA A 155 62.70 -1.34 -18.78
C ALA A 155 63.44 -1.77 -17.50
N ARG A 156 64.64 -1.21 -17.24
CA ARG A 156 65.42 -1.48 -16.02
C ARG A 156 64.73 -0.97 -14.75
N GLU A 157 64.01 0.14 -14.85
CA GLU A 157 63.20 0.69 -13.75
C GLU A 157 61.84 -0.03 -13.59
N GLY A 158 61.54 -1.04 -14.43
CA GLY A 158 60.27 -1.78 -14.40
C GLY A 158 59.06 -0.97 -14.88
N GLY A 159 59.29 0.12 -15.62
CA GLY A 159 58.25 1.01 -16.13
C GLY A 159 57.72 0.64 -17.51
N ARG A 160 56.54 1.17 -17.86
CA ARG A 160 55.98 1.06 -19.22
C ARG A 160 56.47 2.24 -20.07
N TYR A 161 57.17 1.96 -21.17
CA TYR A 161 57.66 2.97 -22.10
C TYR A 161 56.57 3.45 -23.07
N GLY A 162 56.39 4.76 -23.21
CA GLY A 162 55.36 5.41 -24.02
C GLY A 162 55.78 5.72 -25.46
N GLY A 163 56.95 5.24 -25.90
CA GLY A 163 57.49 5.52 -27.23
C GLY A 163 58.36 6.78 -27.29
N ASP A 164 59.21 6.84 -28.31
CA ASP A 164 60.19 7.91 -28.52
C ASP A 164 59.52 9.26 -28.78
N GLY A 165 60.01 10.33 -28.14
CA GLY A 165 59.45 11.68 -28.29
C GLY A 165 58.15 11.93 -27.51
N THR A 166 57.56 10.91 -26.89
CA THR A 166 56.37 11.06 -26.04
C THR A 166 56.68 11.92 -24.81
N ALA A 167 55.96 13.03 -24.65
CA ALA A 167 56.14 13.96 -23.53
C ALA A 167 55.59 13.38 -22.21
N CYS A 168 56.28 13.62 -21.10
CA CYS A 168 55.75 13.28 -19.78
C CYS A 168 54.72 14.33 -19.34
N THR A 169 53.44 14.00 -19.45
CA THR A 169 52.32 14.82 -18.93
C THR A 169 51.47 14.02 -17.95
N ASN A 170 50.65 14.71 -17.13
CA ASN A 170 49.76 14.09 -16.15
C ASN A 170 48.78 13.06 -16.75
N THR A 171 48.47 13.16 -18.04
CA THR A 171 47.58 12.24 -18.75
C THR A 171 48.32 11.08 -19.43
N THR A 172 49.62 11.22 -19.69
CA THR A 172 50.42 10.21 -20.42
C THR A 172 50.66 8.94 -19.59
N CYS A 173 50.81 9.11 -18.27
CA CYS A 173 51.01 8.01 -17.33
C CYS A 173 49.86 7.84 -16.34
N ALA A 174 48.73 8.51 -16.55
CA ALA A 174 47.54 8.16 -15.79
C ALA A 174 47.19 6.69 -16.11
N PRO A 175 46.94 5.83 -15.10
CA PRO A 175 46.35 4.53 -15.39
C PRO A 175 45.03 4.81 -16.13
N PRO A 176 44.63 4.01 -17.13
CA PRO A 176 43.27 4.13 -17.65
C PRO A 176 42.36 3.97 -16.43
N THR A 177 41.69 5.05 -16.04
CA THR A 177 40.75 4.99 -14.94
C THR A 177 39.75 3.93 -15.37
N ARG A 178 39.76 2.77 -14.69
CA ARG A 178 38.79 1.69 -14.91
C ARG A 178 37.43 2.29 -14.68
N ARG A 179 36.84 2.84 -15.73
CA ARG A 179 35.61 3.62 -15.73
C ARG A 179 34.77 3.06 -16.84
N GLY A 180 33.53 2.75 -16.48
CA GLY A 180 32.62 2.02 -17.33
C GLY A 180 31.20 2.24 -16.83
N ALA A 181 30.23 1.85 -17.64
CA ALA A 181 28.83 1.99 -17.30
C ALA A 181 28.50 1.21 -16.01
N CYS A 182 28.02 1.94 -15.02
CA CYS A 182 27.45 1.42 -13.79
C CYS A 182 25.94 1.64 -13.82
N CYS A 183 25.16 0.55 -13.82
CA CYS A 183 23.70 0.61 -13.77
C CYS A 183 23.21 0.42 -12.33
N PHE A 184 22.53 1.40 -11.76
CA PHE A 184 21.92 1.28 -10.43
C PHE A 184 20.50 1.87 -10.41
N LEU A 185 19.68 1.43 -9.46
CA LEU A 185 18.33 1.94 -9.30
C LEU A 185 18.37 3.24 -8.48
N GLY A 186 17.64 4.25 -8.94
CA GLY A 186 17.39 5.45 -8.14
C GLY A 186 16.33 5.21 -7.06
N PHE A 187 16.06 6.23 -6.25
CA PHE A 187 15.03 6.18 -5.19
C PHE A 187 13.60 5.93 -5.69
N ASN A 188 13.35 6.09 -7.00
CA ASN A 188 12.06 5.83 -7.61
C ASN A 188 12.05 4.45 -8.31
N PRO A 189 11.30 3.46 -7.80
CA PRO A 189 11.23 2.12 -8.38
C PRO A 189 10.56 2.07 -9.77
N SER A 190 9.89 3.15 -10.19
CA SER A 190 9.26 3.26 -11.51
C SER A 190 10.13 3.96 -12.57
N ALA A 191 11.29 4.50 -12.18
CA ALA A 191 12.22 5.18 -13.08
C ALA A 191 13.17 4.19 -13.78
N PRO A 192 13.62 4.49 -15.01
CA PRO A 192 14.67 3.69 -15.64
C PRO A 192 15.96 3.71 -14.79
N PRO A 193 16.77 2.63 -14.83
CA PRO A 193 18.02 2.54 -14.09
C PRO A 193 18.95 3.70 -14.49
N ILE A 194 19.58 4.30 -13.50
CA ILE A 194 20.56 5.37 -13.69
C ILE A 194 21.84 4.72 -14.21
N CYS A 195 22.38 5.28 -15.30
CA CYS A 195 23.69 4.90 -15.82
C CYS A 195 24.69 6.03 -15.59
N GLU A 196 25.75 5.76 -14.83
CA GLU A 196 26.89 6.65 -14.72
C GLU A 196 28.22 5.95 -15.03
N VAL A 197 29.18 6.72 -15.53
CA VAL A 197 30.53 6.22 -15.83
C VAL A 197 31.40 6.30 -14.56
N LEU A 198 31.32 5.23 -13.76
CA LEU A 198 31.96 5.10 -12.45
C LEU A 198 33.12 4.09 -12.47
N THR A 199 33.94 4.07 -11.43
CA THR A 199 34.90 2.98 -11.21
C THR A 199 34.20 1.73 -10.66
N PRO A 200 34.80 0.52 -10.77
CA PRO A 200 34.25 -0.69 -10.16
C PRO A 200 33.89 -0.52 -8.68
N ASP A 201 34.78 0.11 -7.90
CA ASP A 201 34.58 0.35 -6.47
C ASP A 201 33.46 1.36 -6.20
N GLN A 202 33.37 2.43 -7.00
CA GLN A 202 32.29 3.41 -6.94
C GLN A 202 30.94 2.83 -7.38
N CYS A 203 30.95 1.86 -8.29
CA CYS A 203 29.75 1.17 -8.73
C CYS A 203 29.23 0.22 -7.65
N ALA A 204 30.15 -0.48 -6.97
CA ALA A 204 29.82 -1.35 -5.85
C ALA A 204 29.25 -0.57 -4.64
N SER A 205 29.75 0.64 -4.37
CA SER A 205 29.27 1.46 -3.24
C SER A 205 27.83 1.95 -3.41
N VAL A 206 27.33 2.04 -4.64
CA VAL A 206 25.93 2.38 -4.96
C VAL A 206 25.06 1.14 -5.24
N ALA A 207 25.55 -0.07 -4.92
CA ALA A 207 24.91 -1.35 -5.22
C ALA A 207 24.54 -1.50 -6.72
N GLY A 208 25.34 -0.90 -7.60
CA GLY A 208 25.15 -0.94 -9.05
C GLY A 208 25.82 -2.14 -9.71
N ARG A 209 25.32 -2.50 -10.90
CA ARG A 209 25.95 -3.50 -11.77
C ARG A 209 26.94 -2.83 -12.71
N TYR A 210 28.22 -3.16 -12.56
CA TYR A 210 29.29 -2.68 -13.43
C TYR A 210 29.35 -3.51 -14.72
N LEU A 211 29.33 -2.87 -15.89
CA LEU A 211 29.30 -3.55 -17.19
C LEU A 211 30.68 -3.80 -17.81
N GLY A 212 31.74 -3.26 -17.21
CA GLY A 212 33.12 -3.43 -17.67
C GLY A 212 33.78 -2.12 -18.10
N ASP A 213 35.12 -2.15 -18.12
CA ASP A 213 35.97 -1.00 -18.45
C ASP A 213 35.68 -0.49 -19.88
N GLY A 214 35.50 0.82 -20.07
CA GLY A 214 35.32 1.45 -21.38
C GLY A 214 33.92 1.33 -22.00
N ILE A 215 32.98 0.63 -21.36
CA ILE A 215 31.57 0.59 -21.80
C ILE A 215 30.93 1.97 -21.52
N PRO A 216 30.45 2.71 -22.55
CA PRO A 216 29.80 4.00 -22.35
C PRO A 216 28.38 3.84 -21.82
N CYS A 217 27.89 4.84 -21.07
CA CYS A 217 26.50 4.88 -20.68
C CYS A 217 25.59 5.17 -21.87
N SER A 218 24.63 4.28 -22.10
CA SER A 218 23.58 4.43 -23.11
C SER A 218 22.29 3.76 -22.64
N ALA A 219 21.16 4.13 -23.25
CA ALA A 219 19.85 3.51 -22.98
C ALA A 219 19.84 1.99 -23.25
N THR A 220 20.74 1.50 -24.10
CA THR A 220 20.90 0.08 -24.41
C THR A 220 21.84 -0.63 -23.43
N ALA A 221 22.80 0.09 -22.83
CA ALA A 221 23.74 -0.49 -21.86
C ALA A 221 23.05 -0.80 -20.53
N CYS A 222 22.18 0.10 -20.06
CA CYS A 222 21.32 -0.11 -18.89
C CYS A 222 19.85 -0.16 -19.33
N PRO A 223 19.40 -1.27 -19.97
CA PRO A 223 18.00 -1.40 -20.30
C PRO A 223 17.20 -1.43 -18.98
N PRO A 224 16.02 -0.79 -18.92
CA PRO A 224 15.14 -0.96 -17.78
C PRO A 224 14.89 -2.46 -17.56
N PRO A 225 14.86 -2.92 -16.29
CA PRO A 225 14.51 -4.31 -16.02
C PRO A 225 13.21 -4.61 -16.76
N ALA A 226 13.20 -5.73 -17.50
CA ALA A 226 12.02 -6.16 -18.23
C ALA A 226 10.87 -6.20 -17.22
N ARG A 227 9.87 -5.34 -17.41
CA ARG A 227 8.78 -5.21 -16.47
C ARG A 227 8.13 -6.59 -16.38
N THR A 228 8.16 -7.17 -15.19
CA THR A 228 7.45 -8.41 -14.91
C THR A 228 6.03 -8.07 -14.51
N GLY A 229 5.15 -9.05 -14.67
CA GLY A 229 3.77 -8.97 -14.27
C GLY A 229 3.21 -10.35 -14.04
N ALA A 230 2.03 -10.38 -13.44
CA ALA A 230 1.28 -11.61 -13.23
C ALA A 230 1.02 -12.34 -14.56
N CYS A 231 1.58 -13.54 -14.67
CA CYS A 231 1.35 -14.48 -15.74
C CYS A 231 0.54 -15.67 -15.21
N CYS A 232 -0.63 -15.88 -15.79
CA CYS A 232 -1.53 -16.96 -15.42
C CYS A 232 -1.30 -18.17 -16.31
N LEU A 233 -0.66 -19.19 -15.74
CA LEU A 233 -0.36 -20.46 -16.40
C LEU A 233 -1.47 -21.45 -16.08
N ALA A 234 -2.06 -22.05 -17.09
CA ALA A 234 -3.00 -23.15 -16.90
C ALA A 234 -2.21 -24.45 -16.72
N SER A 235 -2.40 -25.12 -15.59
CA SER A 235 -1.92 -26.49 -15.40
C SER A 235 -2.77 -27.47 -16.22
N ALA A 236 -2.24 -28.68 -16.47
CA ALA A 236 -2.92 -29.71 -17.24
C ALA A 236 -4.30 -30.11 -16.68
N ASP A 237 -4.51 -29.91 -15.37
CA ASP A 237 -5.75 -30.21 -14.65
C ASP A 237 -6.73 -29.02 -14.59
N GLY A 238 -6.42 -27.90 -15.26
CA GLY A 238 -7.26 -26.70 -15.29
C GLY A 238 -7.06 -25.71 -14.14
N GLU A 239 -6.14 -26.01 -13.20
CA GLU A 239 -5.77 -25.11 -12.11
C GLU A 239 -4.85 -23.99 -12.62
N LEU A 240 -5.19 -22.74 -12.27
CA LEU A 240 -4.48 -21.55 -12.73
C LEU A 240 -3.41 -21.14 -11.71
N THR A 241 -2.14 -21.20 -12.12
CA THR A 241 -1.00 -20.79 -11.29
C THR A 241 -0.51 -19.41 -11.72
N CYS A 242 -0.33 -18.50 -10.75
CA CYS A 242 0.24 -17.18 -11.01
C CYS A 242 1.76 -17.19 -10.86
N SER A 243 2.48 -16.69 -11.86
CA SER A 243 3.94 -16.48 -11.81
C SER A 243 4.31 -15.06 -12.25
N GLN A 244 5.30 -14.46 -11.59
CA GLN A 244 5.86 -13.15 -11.98
C GLN A 244 6.83 -13.35 -13.14
N LEU A 245 6.35 -13.23 -14.38
CA LEU A 245 7.13 -13.42 -15.60
C LEU A 245 7.15 -12.14 -16.45
N THR A 246 8.07 -12.05 -17.40
CA THR A 246 8.00 -11.01 -18.44
C THR A 246 6.92 -11.39 -19.46
N ARG A 247 6.43 -10.42 -20.24
CA ARG A 247 5.45 -10.69 -21.32
C ARG A 247 5.91 -11.80 -22.27
N ALA A 248 7.20 -11.82 -22.65
CA ALA A 248 7.76 -12.83 -23.54
C ALA A 248 7.81 -14.22 -22.88
N ALA A 249 8.34 -14.30 -21.65
CA ALA A 249 8.40 -15.56 -20.91
C ALA A 249 7.00 -16.13 -20.61
N CYS A 250 6.02 -15.26 -20.36
CA CYS A 250 4.64 -15.67 -20.15
C CYS A 250 4.02 -16.29 -21.42
N ALA A 251 4.29 -15.69 -22.59
CA ALA A 251 3.81 -16.20 -23.87
C ALA A 251 4.49 -17.55 -24.22
N GLU A 252 5.79 -17.69 -23.97
CA GLU A 252 6.52 -18.95 -24.15
C GLU A 252 6.01 -20.06 -23.22
N ALA A 253 5.62 -19.70 -22.00
CA ALA A 253 5.01 -20.62 -21.05
C ALA A 253 3.52 -20.90 -21.33
N GLY A 254 2.94 -20.34 -22.41
CA GLY A 254 1.54 -20.55 -22.79
C GLY A 254 0.52 -19.89 -21.86
N GLY A 255 0.95 -18.92 -21.04
CA GLY A 255 0.11 -18.25 -20.05
C GLY A 255 -0.55 -16.95 -20.53
N ARG A 256 -1.57 -16.50 -19.79
CA ARG A 256 -2.20 -15.19 -19.98
C ARG A 256 -1.48 -14.13 -19.15
N TYR A 257 -0.83 -13.18 -19.82
CA TYR A 257 -0.16 -12.05 -19.18
C TYR A 257 -1.17 -10.94 -18.80
N LEU A 258 -1.22 -10.53 -17.54
CA LEU A 258 -2.20 -9.54 -17.04
C LEU A 258 -1.74 -8.08 -17.18
N GLY A 259 -0.48 -7.84 -17.53
CA GLY A 259 0.09 -6.50 -17.69
C GLY A 259 1.36 -6.29 -16.87
N ASP A 260 2.10 -5.23 -17.19
CA ASP A 260 3.35 -4.89 -16.52
C ASP A 260 3.05 -4.31 -15.11
N GLY A 261 3.68 -4.86 -14.06
CA GLY A 261 3.45 -4.44 -12.68
C GLY A 261 2.22 -5.05 -12.01
N SER A 262 1.47 -5.93 -12.69
CA SER A 262 0.38 -6.69 -12.09
C SER A 262 0.91 -7.61 -10.99
N ALA A 263 0.35 -7.54 -9.78
CA ALA A 263 0.75 -8.39 -8.66
C ALA A 263 0.25 -9.83 -8.88
N CYS A 264 1.11 -10.82 -8.63
CA CYS A 264 0.65 -12.20 -8.46
C CYS A 264 0.12 -12.39 -7.05
N THR A 265 -1.20 -12.52 -6.94
CA THR A 265 -1.92 -12.93 -5.73
C THR A 265 -2.76 -14.16 -6.06
N ASP A 266 -3.21 -14.88 -5.04
CA ASP A 266 -3.98 -16.13 -5.21
C ASP A 266 -5.24 -15.93 -6.09
N ASP A 267 -5.87 -14.76 -6.02
CA ASP A 267 -7.05 -14.43 -6.85
C ASP A 267 -6.73 -13.80 -8.21
N ALA A 268 -5.48 -13.42 -8.49
CA ALA A 268 -5.14 -12.63 -9.69
C ALA A 268 -5.43 -13.39 -11.00
N CYS A 269 -5.35 -14.72 -10.95
CA CYS A 269 -5.56 -15.57 -12.10
C CYS A 269 -6.96 -16.17 -12.20
N VAL A 270 -7.80 -16.00 -11.17
CA VAL A 270 -9.20 -16.35 -11.26
C VAL A 270 -9.85 -15.36 -12.22
N PRO A 271 -10.50 -15.82 -13.32
CA PRO A 271 -11.25 -14.90 -14.16
C PRO A 271 -12.29 -14.20 -13.29
N PRO A 272 -12.35 -12.84 -13.31
CA PRO A 272 -13.29 -12.11 -12.48
C PRO A 272 -14.71 -12.60 -12.79
N PRO A 273 -15.57 -12.73 -11.77
CA PRO A 273 -16.92 -13.22 -11.98
C PRO A 273 -17.65 -12.34 -13.01
N THR A 274 -18.34 -13.01 -13.93
CA THR A 274 -19.15 -12.36 -14.95
C THR A 274 -20.63 -12.42 -14.60
N GLY A 275 -21.39 -11.49 -15.13
CA GLY A 275 -22.83 -11.39 -14.93
C GLY A 275 -23.50 -10.62 -16.06
N ALA A 276 -24.83 -10.67 -16.09
CA ALA A 276 -25.66 -9.97 -17.05
C ALA A 276 -25.50 -8.45 -16.91
N CYS A 277 -25.17 -7.81 -18.03
CA CYS A 277 -25.07 -6.38 -18.18
C CYS A 277 -26.15 -5.89 -19.13
N CYS A 278 -27.09 -5.10 -18.61
CA CYS A 278 -28.12 -4.46 -19.42
C CYS A 278 -27.59 -3.15 -19.98
N LEU A 279 -27.36 -3.10 -21.29
CA LEU A 279 -26.92 -1.89 -21.97
C LEU A 279 -28.12 -0.96 -22.26
N PRO A 280 -27.94 0.36 -22.15
CA PRO A 280 -29.01 1.31 -22.40
C PRO A 280 -29.53 1.19 -23.85
N ALA A 281 -30.84 1.09 -23.99
CA ALA A 281 -31.53 1.07 -25.27
C ALA A 281 -31.32 2.40 -26.02
N THR A 282 -30.63 2.36 -27.17
CA THR A 282 -30.66 3.49 -28.11
C THR A 282 -31.98 3.45 -28.88
N THR A 283 -32.87 4.41 -28.62
CA THR A 283 -34.06 4.79 -29.40
C THR A 283 -34.54 3.80 -30.47
N ASN A 284 -35.16 2.69 -30.04
CA ASN A 284 -35.87 1.64 -30.83
C ASN A 284 -35.19 0.26 -30.99
N ARG A 285 -34.14 -0.06 -30.24
CA ARG A 285 -33.80 -1.46 -29.90
C ARG A 285 -33.93 -1.65 -28.39
N GLY A 286 -34.60 -2.72 -27.95
CA GLY A 286 -34.57 -3.13 -26.54
C GLY A 286 -33.11 -3.20 -26.05
N GLY A 287 -32.88 -2.87 -24.78
CA GLY A 287 -31.54 -2.87 -24.20
C GLY A 287 -30.87 -4.22 -24.45
N SER A 288 -29.70 -4.23 -25.10
CA SER A 288 -29.00 -5.49 -25.36
C SER A 288 -28.36 -5.98 -24.06
N CYS A 289 -28.53 -7.27 -23.76
CA CYS A 289 -27.90 -7.91 -22.62
C CYS A 289 -26.61 -8.61 -23.06
N GLN A 290 -25.53 -8.46 -22.28
CA GLN A 290 -24.30 -9.24 -22.46
C GLN A 290 -23.79 -9.76 -21.12
N VAL A 291 -23.27 -10.98 -21.09
CA VAL A 291 -22.59 -11.53 -19.90
C VAL A 291 -21.14 -11.05 -19.92
N VAL A 292 -20.82 -10.08 -19.08
CA VAL A 292 -19.49 -9.43 -19.00
C VAL A 292 -19.10 -9.22 -17.54
N THR A 293 -17.88 -8.76 -17.28
CA THR A 293 -17.46 -8.38 -15.92
C THR A 293 -18.13 -7.08 -15.49
N ARG A 294 -18.25 -6.85 -14.17
CA ARG A 294 -18.78 -5.60 -13.60
C ARG A 294 -18.13 -4.35 -14.18
N ASP A 295 -16.80 -4.33 -14.28
CA ASP A 295 -16.06 -3.18 -14.84
C ASP A 295 -16.34 -2.97 -16.33
N SER A 296 -16.45 -4.04 -17.10
CA SER A 296 -16.81 -3.95 -18.52
C SER A 296 -18.24 -3.45 -18.68
N CYS A 297 -19.16 -3.85 -17.80
CA CYS A 297 -20.52 -3.33 -17.78
C CYS A 297 -20.57 -1.83 -17.49
N HIS A 298 -19.80 -1.36 -16.50
CA HIS A 298 -19.67 0.07 -16.19
C HIS A 298 -19.09 0.88 -17.35
N ARG A 299 -18.06 0.36 -18.03
CA ARG A 299 -17.46 1.01 -19.21
C ARG A 299 -18.43 1.13 -20.39
N LEU A 300 -19.35 0.17 -20.53
CA LEU A 300 -20.40 0.20 -21.54
C LEU A 300 -21.63 1.02 -21.11
N HIS A 301 -21.55 1.73 -19.98
CA HIS A 301 -22.66 2.47 -19.37
C HIS A 301 -23.91 1.62 -19.11
N GLY A 302 -23.72 0.32 -18.92
CA GLY A 302 -24.78 -0.63 -18.62
C GLY A 302 -25.04 -0.80 -17.12
N ARG A 303 -26.20 -1.39 -16.80
CA ARG A 303 -26.57 -1.80 -15.45
C ARG A 303 -26.16 -3.27 -15.23
N TYR A 304 -25.23 -3.50 -14.32
CA TYR A 304 -24.78 -4.84 -13.92
C TYR A 304 -25.75 -5.44 -12.90
N LEU A 305 -26.16 -6.70 -13.10
CA LEU A 305 -27.19 -7.35 -12.27
C LEU A 305 -26.64 -8.30 -11.20
N GLY A 306 -25.32 -8.44 -11.12
CA GLY A 306 -24.65 -9.28 -10.13
C GLY A 306 -23.96 -10.48 -10.77
N ASP A 307 -23.04 -11.07 -10.02
CA ASP A 307 -22.20 -12.18 -10.47
C ASP A 307 -23.04 -13.46 -10.67
N GLY A 308 -22.82 -14.20 -11.76
CA GLY A 308 -23.57 -15.41 -12.10
C GLY A 308 -24.95 -15.17 -12.75
N SER A 309 -25.38 -13.92 -12.92
CA SER A 309 -26.61 -13.60 -13.67
C SER A 309 -26.41 -13.82 -15.18
N ASN A 310 -27.44 -14.35 -15.86
CA ASN A 310 -27.41 -14.62 -17.31
C ASN A 310 -28.39 -13.71 -18.07
N CYS A 311 -28.24 -13.64 -19.39
CA CYS A 311 -29.08 -12.80 -20.24
C CYS A 311 -30.37 -13.48 -20.71
N ASP A 312 -30.57 -14.75 -20.39
CA ASP A 312 -31.72 -15.53 -20.84
C ASP A 312 -32.93 -15.33 -19.92
N THR A 313 -32.68 -15.02 -18.64
CA THR A 313 -33.73 -14.82 -17.62
C THR A 313 -33.92 -13.36 -17.22
N VAL A 314 -33.17 -12.44 -17.82
CA VAL A 314 -33.14 -11.03 -17.44
C VAL A 314 -33.88 -10.19 -18.46
N ASP A 315 -34.83 -9.38 -18.00
CA ASP A 315 -35.43 -8.32 -18.81
C ASP A 315 -34.59 -7.03 -18.68
N CYS A 316 -33.91 -6.68 -19.78
CA CYS A 316 -33.14 -5.43 -19.91
C CYS A 316 -33.97 -4.25 -20.43
N ALA A 317 -35.29 -4.31 -20.30
CA ALA A 317 -36.14 -3.15 -20.52
C ALA A 317 -35.62 -1.95 -19.69
N PRO A 318 -35.54 -0.74 -20.29
CA PRO A 318 -35.21 0.46 -19.53
C PRO A 318 -36.22 0.61 -18.38
N PRO A 319 -35.78 1.01 -17.18
CA PRO A 319 -36.69 1.23 -16.07
C PRO A 319 -37.79 2.20 -16.50
N PRO A 320 -39.04 1.98 -16.09
CA PRO A 320 -40.11 2.87 -16.46
C PRO A 320 -39.77 4.29 -15.97
N SER A 321 -39.96 5.25 -16.87
CA SER A 321 -39.67 6.67 -16.61
C SER A 321 -40.93 7.50 -16.80
N GLY A 322 -40.94 8.65 -16.14
CA GLY A 322 -42.11 9.51 -16.03
C GLY A 322 -41.72 10.97 -15.89
N ALA A 323 -42.71 11.86 -15.86
CA ALA A 323 -42.50 13.29 -15.65
C ALA A 323 -41.92 13.56 -14.26
N CYS A 324 -40.77 14.20 -14.19
CA CYS A 324 -40.18 14.72 -12.96
C CYS A 324 -40.30 16.26 -12.96
N CYS A 325 -41.00 16.77 -11.97
CA CYS A 325 -41.30 18.19 -11.85
C CYS A 325 -40.35 18.87 -10.87
N LEU A 326 -39.44 19.69 -11.41
CA LEU A 326 -38.48 20.48 -10.65
C LEU A 326 -39.01 21.90 -10.47
N THR A 327 -39.27 22.29 -9.24
CA THR A 327 -39.73 23.63 -8.89
C THR A 327 -38.55 24.53 -8.57
N SER A 328 -38.48 25.69 -9.23
CA SER A 328 -37.51 26.74 -8.94
C SER A 328 -38.23 28.08 -8.69
N PRO A 329 -37.57 29.10 -8.11
CA PRO A 329 -38.14 30.44 -7.94
C PRO A 329 -38.55 31.13 -9.26
N ILE A 330 -38.04 30.66 -10.40
CA ILE A 330 -38.23 31.25 -11.73
C ILE A 330 -39.27 30.47 -12.56
N GLY A 331 -39.76 29.34 -12.04
CA GLY A 331 -40.77 28.53 -12.72
C GLY A 331 -40.59 27.03 -12.50
N VAL A 332 -41.44 26.24 -13.17
CA VAL A 332 -41.39 24.77 -13.10
C VAL A 332 -40.84 24.18 -14.38
N ARG A 333 -39.88 23.25 -14.24
CA ARG A 333 -39.27 22.52 -15.35
C ARG A 333 -39.67 21.05 -15.27
N CYS A 334 -40.17 20.51 -16.39
CA CYS A 334 -40.42 19.08 -16.52
C CYS A 334 -39.24 18.38 -17.22
N ILE A 335 -38.77 17.26 -16.66
CA ILE A 335 -37.80 16.35 -17.30
C ILE A 335 -38.30 14.90 -17.14
N ARG A 336 -38.07 14.02 -18.13
CA ARG A 336 -38.31 12.59 -17.92
C ARG A 336 -37.14 11.95 -17.17
N LEU A 337 -37.42 11.42 -15.98
CA LEU A 337 -36.44 10.73 -15.12
C LEU A 337 -37.06 9.42 -14.59
N THR A 338 -36.23 8.56 -14.00
CA THR A 338 -36.73 7.43 -13.17
C THR A 338 -37.17 7.97 -11.80
N PRO A 339 -37.95 7.21 -11.01
CA PRO A 339 -38.36 7.62 -9.66
C PRO A 339 -37.17 8.04 -8.77
N GLU A 340 -36.08 7.27 -8.79
CA GLU A 340 -34.89 7.50 -7.96
C GLU A 340 -34.06 8.68 -8.46
N ALA A 341 -33.99 8.88 -9.78
CA ALA A 341 -33.34 10.05 -10.36
C ALA A 341 -34.14 11.32 -10.05
N CYS A 342 -35.48 11.27 -10.09
CA CYS A 342 -36.33 12.40 -9.73
C CYS A 342 -36.21 12.80 -8.26
N ALA A 343 -36.16 11.81 -7.35
CA ALA A 343 -35.95 12.04 -5.92
C ALA A 343 -34.60 12.69 -5.61
N ARG A 344 -33.53 12.29 -6.31
CA ARG A 344 -32.19 12.89 -6.16
C ARG A 344 -32.12 14.34 -6.61
N GLU A 345 -32.89 14.70 -7.64
CA GLU A 345 -33.01 16.09 -8.11
C GLU A 345 -33.99 16.92 -7.26
N GLY A 346 -34.57 16.35 -6.20
CA GLY A 346 -35.53 17.04 -5.33
C GLY A 346 -36.88 17.34 -5.99
N GLY A 347 -37.19 16.64 -7.10
CA GLY A 347 -38.40 16.83 -7.88
C GLY A 347 -39.58 15.98 -7.43
N ARG A 348 -40.79 16.38 -7.82
CA ARG A 348 -42.00 15.57 -7.65
C ARG A 348 -42.18 14.65 -8.87
N TYR A 349 -42.17 13.34 -8.65
CA TYR A 349 -42.39 12.36 -9.71
C TYR A 349 -43.89 12.19 -10.04
N GLY A 350 -44.23 12.23 -11.33
CA GLY A 350 -45.59 12.14 -11.85
C GLY A 350 -46.11 10.71 -12.06
N GLY A 351 -45.26 9.69 -11.88
CA GLY A 351 -45.58 8.29 -12.14
C GLY A 351 -45.10 7.81 -13.51
N ASP A 352 -44.96 6.50 -13.65
CA ASP A 352 -44.41 5.85 -14.85
C ASP A 352 -45.28 6.09 -16.10
N GLY A 353 -44.66 6.36 -17.24
CA GLY A 353 -45.35 6.58 -18.51
C GLY A 353 -46.03 7.94 -18.64
N THR A 354 -45.96 8.81 -17.61
CA THR A 354 -46.52 10.16 -17.70
C THR A 354 -45.76 11.03 -18.70
N THR A 355 -46.52 11.74 -19.55
CA THR A 355 -45.97 12.65 -20.56
C THR A 355 -45.41 13.90 -19.89
N CYS A 356 -44.17 14.25 -20.23
CA CYS A 356 -43.50 15.37 -19.62
C CYS A 356 -43.69 16.65 -20.42
N THR A 357 -44.62 17.50 -19.97
CA THR A 357 -44.79 18.88 -20.46
C THR A 357 -44.67 19.85 -19.29
N ASN A 358 -44.25 21.09 -19.55
CA ASN A 358 -44.19 22.10 -18.48
C ASN A 358 -45.57 22.34 -17.84
N THR A 359 -46.66 22.15 -18.58
CA THR A 359 -48.04 22.21 -18.06
C THR A 359 -48.40 21.07 -17.12
N THR A 360 -47.79 19.89 -17.27
CA THR A 360 -47.96 18.74 -16.35
C THR A 360 -47.36 19.03 -14.97
N CYS A 361 -46.37 19.93 -14.90
CA CYS A 361 -45.64 20.26 -13.69
C CYS A 361 -46.08 21.56 -13.02
N VAL A 362 -47.00 22.33 -13.61
CA VAL A 362 -47.61 23.46 -12.90
C VAL A 362 -48.50 22.89 -11.79
N PRO A 363 -48.23 23.17 -10.49
CA PRO A 363 -49.19 22.80 -9.46
C PRO A 363 -50.53 23.49 -9.77
N PRO A 364 -51.69 22.84 -9.57
CA PRO A 364 -52.97 23.52 -9.73
C PRO A 364 -52.90 24.81 -8.90
N THR A 365 -53.18 25.95 -9.55
CA THR A 365 -53.15 27.25 -8.87
C THR A 365 -53.95 27.12 -7.60
N ARG A 366 -53.30 27.33 -6.44
CA ARG A 366 -53.92 27.31 -5.10
C ARG A 366 -54.97 28.41 -5.05
N ARG A 367 -56.14 28.12 -5.58
CA ARG A 367 -57.30 29.02 -5.64
C ARG A 367 -58.47 28.24 -5.06
N GLY A 368 -59.20 28.91 -4.19
CA GLY A 368 -60.22 28.29 -3.35
C GLY A 368 -61.13 29.35 -2.76
N ALA A 369 -62.21 28.90 -2.13
CA ALA A 369 -63.20 29.80 -1.53
C ALA A 369 -62.58 30.65 -0.41
N CYS A 370 -62.64 31.97 -0.60
CA CYS A 370 -62.28 32.97 0.39
C CYS A 370 -63.55 33.69 0.88
N CYS A 371 -63.80 33.61 2.18
CA CYS A 371 -64.97 34.22 2.83
C CYS A 371 -64.59 35.48 3.59
N PHE A 372 -65.12 36.64 3.23
CA PHE A 372 -64.85 37.90 3.94
C PHE A 372 -66.15 38.69 4.18
N LEU A 373 -66.14 39.55 5.19
CA LEU A 373 -67.29 40.39 5.53
C LEU A 373 -67.32 41.61 4.60
N GLY A 374 -68.50 41.93 4.07
CA GLY A 374 -68.72 43.20 3.37
C GLY A 374 -68.84 44.37 4.35
N PHE A 375 -68.99 45.59 3.83
CA PHE A 375 -69.14 46.82 4.63
C PHE A 375 -70.42 46.87 5.50
N ASN A 376 -71.34 45.93 5.35
CA ASN A 376 -72.56 45.83 6.14
C ASN A 376 -72.48 44.62 7.11
N PRO A 377 -72.41 44.84 8.43
CA PRO A 377 -72.27 43.78 9.43
C PRO A 377 -73.49 42.85 9.54
N SER A 378 -74.62 43.23 8.93
CA SER A 378 -75.85 42.43 8.88
C SER A 378 -76.01 41.64 7.57
N ALA A 379 -75.09 41.80 6.61
CA ALA A 379 -75.12 41.07 5.34
C ALA A 379 -74.40 39.71 5.45
N PRO A 380 -74.81 38.71 4.65
CA PRO A 380 -74.09 37.44 4.59
C PRO A 380 -72.64 37.63 4.08
N PRO A 381 -71.69 36.78 4.52
CA PRO A 381 -70.30 36.84 4.07
C PRO A 381 -70.17 36.63 2.55
N ILE A 382 -69.28 37.41 1.92
CA ILE A 382 -68.99 37.35 0.49
C ILE A 382 -67.99 36.22 0.23
N CYS A 383 -68.24 35.39 -0.79
CA CYS A 383 -67.34 34.32 -1.21
C CYS A 383 -66.75 34.61 -2.60
N ASN A 384 -65.42 34.70 -2.70
CA ASN A 384 -64.71 34.74 -3.98
C ASN A 384 -63.64 33.63 -4.07
N VAL A 385 -63.35 33.17 -5.29
CA VAL A 385 -62.27 32.19 -5.53
C VAL A 385 -60.95 32.94 -5.67
N LEU A 386 -60.20 33.02 -4.58
CA LEU A 386 -58.94 33.76 -4.46
C LEU A 386 -57.78 32.83 -4.12
N SER A 387 -56.54 33.30 -4.27
CA SER A 387 -55.38 32.63 -3.67
C SER A 387 -55.36 32.84 -2.14
N PRO A 388 -54.60 32.03 -1.37
CA PRO A 388 -54.44 32.24 0.08
C PRO A 388 -53.96 33.66 0.42
N GLU A 389 -53.04 34.21 -0.38
CA GLU A 389 -52.46 35.54 -0.18
C GLU A 389 -53.45 36.65 -0.54
N GLU A 390 -54.16 36.51 -1.67
CA GLU A 390 -55.25 37.40 -2.06
C GLU A 390 -56.36 37.40 -0.98
N CYS A 391 -56.68 36.24 -0.41
CA CYS A 391 -57.67 36.11 0.65
C CYS A 391 -57.27 36.78 1.96
N ALA A 392 -56.00 36.64 2.36
CA ALA A 392 -55.45 37.30 3.54
C ALA A 392 -55.47 38.83 3.40
N SER A 393 -55.24 39.35 2.19
CA SER A 393 -55.22 40.80 1.94
C SER A 393 -56.58 41.48 2.15
N VAL A 394 -57.69 40.74 2.06
CA VAL A 394 -59.04 41.22 2.34
C VAL A 394 -59.55 40.80 3.72
N ALA A 395 -58.66 40.36 4.61
CA ALA A 395 -58.99 39.81 5.93
C ALA A 395 -60.04 38.68 5.88
N GLY A 396 -60.04 37.91 4.78
CA GLY A 396 -60.96 36.81 4.57
C GLY A 396 -60.45 35.49 5.17
N ARG A 397 -61.39 34.60 5.48
CA ARG A 397 -61.11 33.21 5.86
C ARG A 397 -61.03 32.33 4.62
N TYR A 398 -59.84 31.82 4.34
CA TYR A 398 -59.62 30.86 3.26
C TYR A 398 -60.06 29.46 3.68
N LEU A 399 -60.88 28.78 2.88
CA LEU A 399 -61.44 27.48 3.23
C LEU A 399 -60.59 26.30 2.75
N GLY A 400 -59.67 26.52 1.80
CA GLY A 400 -58.78 25.50 1.25
C GLY A 400 -58.78 25.47 -0.28
N ASP A 401 -57.70 24.90 -0.84
CA ASP A 401 -57.47 24.81 -2.28
C ASP A 401 -58.57 23.96 -2.97
N GLY A 402 -59.10 24.42 -4.11
CA GLY A 402 -60.10 23.68 -4.90
C GLY A 402 -61.54 23.70 -4.37
N ILE A 403 -61.81 24.34 -3.23
CA ILE A 403 -63.17 24.50 -2.71
C ILE A 403 -63.91 25.59 -3.51
N PRO A 404 -65.04 25.30 -4.17
CA PRO A 404 -65.78 26.28 -4.95
C PRO A 404 -66.59 27.23 -4.06
N CYS A 405 -66.78 28.47 -4.52
CA CYS A 405 -67.68 29.40 -3.84
C CYS A 405 -69.15 29.04 -4.11
N SER A 406 -69.89 28.76 -3.04
CA SER A 406 -71.34 28.59 -3.05
C SER A 406 -71.96 29.29 -1.84
N ALA A 407 -73.29 29.53 -1.87
CA ALA A 407 -74.00 30.25 -0.80
C ALA A 407 -73.89 29.61 0.59
N THR A 408 -73.51 28.33 0.67
CA THR A 408 -73.33 27.57 1.93
C THR A 408 -71.86 27.47 2.36
N ALA A 409 -70.92 27.92 1.52
CA ALA A 409 -69.48 27.76 1.76
C ALA A 409 -69.00 28.65 2.92
N CYS A 410 -69.60 29.83 3.09
CA CYS A 410 -69.23 30.76 4.16
C CYS A 410 -70.19 30.61 5.36
N PRO A 411 -69.76 29.99 6.48
CA PRO A 411 -70.60 29.93 7.67
C PRO A 411 -70.81 31.34 8.24
N PRO A 412 -71.98 31.62 8.85
CA PRO A 412 -72.21 32.89 9.54
C PRO A 412 -71.17 33.11 10.65
N PRO A 413 -70.87 34.37 11.02
CA PRO A 413 -69.89 34.67 12.06
C PRO A 413 -70.27 33.94 13.38
N PRO A 414 -69.27 33.50 14.17
CA PRO A 414 -69.52 32.78 15.42
C PRO A 414 -70.35 33.66 16.35
N ARG A 415 -71.43 33.10 16.89
CA ARG A 415 -72.30 33.81 17.85
C ARG A 415 -71.50 34.09 19.13
N THR A 416 -71.44 35.35 19.53
CA THR A 416 -70.84 35.77 20.80
C THR A 416 -71.74 35.40 21.98
N GLY A 417 -71.17 35.34 23.18
CA GLY A 417 -71.86 35.08 24.44
C GLY A 417 -71.19 35.78 25.62
N ALA A 418 -71.86 35.85 26.77
CA ALA A 418 -71.32 36.46 27.98
C ALA A 418 -70.14 35.66 28.54
N CYS A 419 -69.00 36.32 28.68
CA CYS A 419 -67.77 35.79 29.28
C CYS A 419 -67.48 36.46 30.61
N CYS A 420 -67.39 35.68 31.69
CA CYS A 420 -67.07 36.17 33.04
C CYS A 420 -65.62 35.83 33.42
N TYR A 421 -64.77 36.82 33.68
CA TYR A 421 -63.38 36.60 34.13
C TYR A 421 -62.99 37.60 35.22
N VAL A 422 -61.97 37.28 36.00
CA VAL A 422 -61.52 38.12 37.13
C VAL A 422 -60.32 38.97 36.71
N THR A 423 -60.30 40.23 37.15
CA THR A 423 -59.13 41.12 37.00
C THR A 423 -58.64 41.59 38.36
N ASP A 424 -57.33 41.79 38.50
CA ASP A 424 -56.68 42.15 39.77
C ASP A 424 -57.11 43.52 40.31
N ALA A 425 -57.76 44.36 39.49
CA ALA A 425 -58.07 45.75 39.82
C ALA A 425 -59.54 46.03 40.16
N SER A 426 -60.51 45.15 39.86
CA SER A 426 -61.95 45.53 39.95
C SER A 426 -62.95 44.42 40.27
N GLY A 427 -62.50 43.20 40.57
CA GLY A 427 -63.41 42.07 40.75
C GLY A 427 -63.83 41.46 39.40
N ILE A 428 -65.01 40.84 39.35
CA ILE A 428 -65.43 40.02 38.21
C ILE A 428 -65.95 40.91 37.08
N VAL A 429 -65.36 40.78 35.89
CA VAL A 429 -65.71 41.50 34.66
C VAL A 429 -66.49 40.59 33.72
N CYS A 430 -67.51 41.14 33.06
CA CYS A 430 -68.28 40.46 32.02
C CYS A 430 -68.08 41.15 30.66
N ARG A 431 -67.71 40.39 29.62
CA ARG A 431 -67.72 40.87 28.21
C ARG A 431 -68.40 39.88 27.27
N ASP A 432 -69.07 40.40 26.24
CA ASP A 432 -69.69 39.58 25.20
C ASP A 432 -68.65 39.23 24.13
N GLU A 433 -68.14 37.99 24.17
CA GLU A 433 -67.00 37.55 23.37
C GLU A 433 -67.26 36.18 22.73
N THR A 434 -66.33 35.68 21.90
CA THR A 434 -66.43 34.31 21.38
C THR A 434 -66.03 33.30 22.47
N PRO A 435 -66.46 32.03 22.37
CA PRO A 435 -66.07 30.99 23.34
C PRO A 435 -64.54 30.84 23.48
N ALA A 436 -63.82 30.96 22.36
CA ALA A 436 -62.36 30.82 22.32
C ALA A 436 -61.65 32.00 22.99
N ASP A 437 -62.10 33.23 22.75
CA ASP A 437 -61.54 34.43 23.39
C ASP A 437 -61.79 34.43 24.90
N CYS A 438 -62.94 33.92 25.32
CA CYS A 438 -63.29 33.77 26.72
C CYS A 438 -62.37 32.77 27.46
N GLU A 439 -62.11 31.62 26.84
CA GLU A 439 -61.19 30.61 27.38
C GLU A 439 -59.74 31.12 27.43
N ALA A 440 -59.30 31.85 26.40
CA ALA A 440 -57.96 32.45 26.35
C ALA A 440 -57.72 33.45 27.50
N GLN A 441 -58.77 34.11 27.99
CA GLN A 441 -58.73 35.03 29.12
C GLN A 441 -58.92 34.34 30.48
N GLY A 442 -59.01 33.00 30.51
CA GLY A 442 -59.29 32.24 31.73
C GLY A 442 -60.71 32.47 32.28
N GLY A 443 -61.62 32.98 31.45
CA GLY A 443 -63.00 33.28 31.80
C GLY A 443 -63.95 32.10 31.66
N ARG A 444 -65.09 32.16 32.35
CA ARG A 444 -66.20 31.21 32.21
C ARG A 444 -67.20 31.74 31.19
N PHE A 445 -67.36 31.03 30.08
CA PHE A 445 -68.35 31.33 29.06
C PHE A 445 -69.74 30.80 29.43
N LEU A 446 -70.77 31.65 29.39
CA LEU A 446 -72.14 31.30 29.81
C LEU A 446 -73.00 30.70 28.69
N GLY A 447 -72.45 30.58 27.48
CA GLY A 447 -73.10 29.95 26.32
C GLY A 447 -73.39 30.94 25.18
N PRO A 448 -73.49 30.45 23.93
CA PRO A 448 -73.67 31.31 22.75
C PRO A 448 -75.06 31.99 22.76
N GLY A 449 -75.10 33.30 22.51
CA GLY A 449 -76.32 34.12 22.56
C GLY A 449 -76.70 34.66 23.95
N SER A 450 -75.96 34.30 25.01
CA SER A 450 -76.04 35.00 26.30
C SER A 450 -75.40 36.40 26.18
N SER A 451 -75.80 37.36 27.03
CA SER A 451 -75.19 38.69 27.04
C SER A 451 -74.94 39.19 28.46
N CYS A 452 -73.88 39.96 28.64
CA CYS A 452 -73.49 40.57 29.92
C CYS A 452 -74.52 41.57 30.44
N ARG A 453 -75.46 41.99 29.59
CA ARG A 453 -76.59 42.82 30.00
C ARG A 453 -77.60 42.07 30.87
N ASN A 454 -77.77 40.76 30.66
CA ASN A 454 -78.78 39.93 31.32
C ASN A 454 -78.19 38.78 32.15
N SER A 455 -76.86 38.69 32.24
CA SER A 455 -76.17 37.60 32.93
C SER A 455 -75.35 38.13 34.10
N SER A 456 -75.40 37.46 35.25
CA SER A 456 -74.66 37.83 36.45
C SER A 456 -73.44 36.94 36.64
N CYS A 457 -72.26 37.52 36.87
CA CYS A 457 -71.04 36.77 37.16
C CYS A 457 -70.81 36.63 38.68
N SER A 458 -70.42 35.45 39.16
CA SER A 458 -70.12 35.16 40.57
C SER A 458 -68.73 34.53 40.73
N PRO A 459 -68.03 34.72 41.87
CA PRO A 459 -66.64 34.29 42.01
C PRO A 459 -66.53 32.76 41.98
N PRO A 460 -65.45 32.20 41.41
CA PRO A 460 -65.26 30.75 41.35
C PRO A 460 -65.07 30.17 42.77
N PRO A 461 -65.65 29.00 43.06
CA PRO A 461 -65.47 28.35 44.36
C PRO A 461 -64.01 27.90 44.57
N ARG A 462 -63.55 27.95 45.83
CA ARG A 462 -62.21 27.50 46.26
C ARG A 462 -62.32 26.20 47.06
N GLY A 463 -61.25 25.41 47.06
CA GLY A 463 -61.16 24.14 47.76
C GLY A 463 -59.72 23.80 48.16
N ALA A 464 -59.53 22.73 48.92
CA ALA A 464 -58.26 22.23 49.40
C ALA A 464 -57.39 21.71 48.23
N CYS A 465 -56.15 22.19 48.18
CA CYS A 465 -55.14 21.82 47.21
C CYS A 465 -53.93 21.24 47.94
N CYS A 466 -53.64 19.95 47.73
CA CYS A 466 -52.45 19.30 48.27
C CYS A 466 -51.27 19.57 47.35
N LEU A 467 -50.28 20.34 47.81
CA LEU A 467 -49.07 20.69 47.08
C LEU A 467 -47.92 19.72 47.43
N PRO A 468 -47.15 19.27 46.43
CA PRO A 468 -45.97 18.44 46.66
C PRO A 468 -44.90 19.22 47.44
N PRO A 469 -44.07 18.54 48.24
CA PRO A 469 -43.00 19.21 48.96
C PRO A 469 -41.92 19.74 48.03
N ASP A 470 -41.24 20.81 48.48
CA ASP A 470 -40.13 21.40 47.74
C ASP A 470 -38.97 20.38 47.65
N PRO A 471 -38.54 19.99 46.43
CA PRO A 471 -37.47 19.01 46.23
C PRO A 471 -36.11 19.44 46.80
N ALA A 472 -35.93 20.72 47.18
CA ALA A 472 -34.70 21.22 47.79
C ALA A 472 -34.65 21.02 49.32
N THR A 473 -35.77 20.76 49.99
CA THR A 473 -35.85 20.75 51.46
C THR A 473 -36.44 19.46 52.06
N ASP A 474 -36.81 18.47 51.24
CA ASP A 474 -37.45 17.21 51.68
C ASP A 474 -38.58 17.44 52.70
N GLY A 475 -39.40 18.47 52.45
CA GLY A 475 -40.51 18.84 53.33
C GLY A 475 -41.70 17.86 53.27
N PRO A 476 -42.71 18.02 54.15
CA PRO A 476 -43.98 17.33 54.03
C PRO A 476 -44.89 17.99 52.96
N TRP A 477 -45.87 17.24 52.44
CA TRP A 477 -46.93 17.78 51.59
C TRP A 477 -47.73 18.85 52.35
N THR A 478 -48.04 19.97 51.70
CA THR A 478 -48.78 21.09 52.30
C THR A 478 -50.16 21.24 51.68
N CYS A 479 -51.12 21.80 52.43
CA CYS A 479 -52.46 22.05 51.91
C CYS A 479 -52.78 23.55 51.91
N GLU A 480 -53.28 24.05 50.78
CA GLU A 480 -53.77 25.43 50.66
C GLU A 480 -55.15 25.52 49.98
N ARG A 481 -55.96 26.51 50.36
CA ARG A 481 -57.26 26.76 49.71
C ARG A 481 -57.11 27.58 48.42
N ARG A 482 -57.17 26.92 47.28
CA ARG A 482 -56.99 27.51 45.94
C ARG A 482 -58.21 27.25 45.05
N THR A 483 -58.34 27.95 43.92
CA THR A 483 -59.30 27.51 42.90
C THR A 483 -58.78 26.24 42.23
N ARG A 484 -59.66 25.47 41.57
CA ARG A 484 -59.23 24.27 40.81
C ARG A 484 -58.09 24.58 39.83
N MET A 485 -58.17 25.72 39.15
CA MET A 485 -57.20 26.11 38.14
C MET A 485 -55.86 26.51 38.77
N ASP A 486 -55.88 27.29 39.85
CA ASP A 486 -54.66 27.68 40.58
C ASP A 486 -53.96 26.46 41.21
N CYS A 487 -54.73 25.49 41.69
CA CYS A 487 -54.18 24.26 42.26
C CYS A 487 -53.42 23.43 41.22
N ALA A 488 -54.01 23.22 40.04
CA ALA A 488 -53.37 22.51 38.93
C ALA A 488 -52.10 23.24 38.45
N ARG A 489 -52.13 24.58 38.40
CA ARG A 489 -51.00 25.39 37.97
C ARG A 489 -49.80 25.30 38.93
N SER A 490 -50.07 25.05 40.22
CA SER A 490 -49.04 24.82 41.25
C SER A 490 -48.61 23.35 41.36
N GLY A 491 -49.04 22.48 40.44
CA GLY A 491 -48.68 21.05 40.46
C GLY A 491 -49.34 20.26 41.59
N GLY A 492 -50.37 20.82 42.23
CA GLY A 492 -51.07 20.21 43.35
C GLY A 492 -52.27 19.35 42.95
N ILE A 493 -52.73 18.54 43.89
CA ILE A 493 -53.91 17.67 43.75
C ILE A 493 -55.11 18.38 44.40
N TYR A 494 -56.08 18.80 43.59
CA TYR A 494 -57.29 19.48 44.05
C TYR A 494 -58.33 18.48 44.57
N ARG A 495 -58.85 18.71 45.78
CA ARG A 495 -59.74 17.75 46.49
C ARG A 495 -61.23 18.04 46.32
N GLY A 496 -61.57 19.06 45.54
CA GLY A 496 -62.96 19.41 45.21
C GLY A 496 -63.36 20.78 45.74
N ASP A 497 -64.44 21.34 45.21
CA ASP A 497 -64.91 22.67 45.60
C ASP A 497 -65.45 22.67 47.04
N SER A 498 -65.17 23.73 47.80
CA SER A 498 -65.51 23.90 49.22
C SER A 498 -64.83 22.93 50.20
N SER A 499 -63.88 22.10 49.74
CA SER A 499 -63.05 21.28 50.64
C SER A 499 -62.10 22.17 51.46
N ASN A 500 -61.89 21.81 52.73
CA ASN A 500 -61.04 22.54 53.68
C ASN A 500 -59.76 21.77 53.99
N CYS A 501 -58.67 22.49 54.19
CA CYS A 501 -57.36 21.88 54.47
C CYS A 501 -57.26 21.24 55.85
N ASP A 502 -58.13 21.62 56.79
CA ASP A 502 -58.13 21.08 58.15
C ASP A 502 -58.70 19.64 58.21
N GLU A 503 -59.51 19.26 57.22
CA GLU A 503 -60.16 17.94 57.13
C GLU A 503 -59.55 17.07 56.01
N THR A 504 -58.65 17.64 55.21
CA THR A 504 -58.07 17.00 54.03
C THR A 504 -56.68 16.46 54.35
N ASP A 505 -56.52 15.14 54.38
CA ASP A 505 -55.21 14.51 54.56
C ASP A 505 -54.37 14.55 53.27
N CYS A 506 -53.24 15.25 53.33
CA CYS A 506 -52.24 15.32 52.27
C CYS A 506 -51.00 14.52 52.70
N GLY A 507 -51.07 13.18 52.68
CA GLY A 507 -49.94 12.27 52.90
C GLY A 507 -49.26 11.77 51.60
N PRO A 508 -48.07 11.15 51.67
CA PRO A 508 -47.34 10.69 50.48
C PRO A 508 -48.08 9.55 49.73
N PRO A 509 -48.07 9.52 48.39
CA PRO A 509 -48.64 8.43 47.59
C PRO A 509 -47.84 7.11 47.74
N PRO A 510 -48.42 5.94 47.41
CA PRO A 510 -47.87 4.61 47.72
C PRO A 510 -46.50 4.34 47.09
N THR A 511 -45.69 3.53 47.78
CA THR A 511 -44.31 3.16 47.45
C THR A 511 -44.19 2.54 46.04
N VAL A 512 -43.17 2.96 45.30
CA VAL A 512 -42.81 2.47 43.96
C VAL A 512 -41.62 1.51 44.00
N GLY A 513 -41.51 0.64 43.00
CA GLY A 513 -40.43 -0.33 42.82
C GLY A 513 -40.16 -0.65 41.35
N GLY A 514 -39.07 -1.34 41.05
CA GLY A 514 -38.70 -1.70 39.67
C GLY A 514 -39.71 -2.65 39.01
N CYS A 515 -40.08 -2.37 37.77
CA CYS A 515 -41.02 -3.14 36.96
C CYS A 515 -40.42 -3.49 35.60
N CYS A 516 -40.18 -4.78 35.35
CA CYS A 516 -39.65 -5.27 34.09
C CYS A 516 -40.77 -5.51 33.07
N LEU A 517 -40.65 -4.88 31.90
CA LEU A 517 -41.57 -4.97 30.76
C LEU A 517 -40.89 -5.64 29.56
N GLY A 518 -41.67 -6.24 28.66
CA GLY A 518 -41.14 -6.90 27.46
C GLY A 518 -40.44 -5.95 26.48
N PRO A 519 -39.63 -6.48 25.53
CA PRO A 519 -38.81 -5.69 24.60
C PRO A 519 -39.61 -4.79 23.65
N ASN A 520 -40.93 -5.02 23.53
CA ASN A 520 -41.84 -4.23 22.69
C ASN A 520 -42.71 -3.25 23.51
N SER A 521 -42.38 -3.01 24.79
CA SER A 521 -43.15 -2.08 25.61
C SER A 521 -42.90 -0.63 25.16
N PRO A 522 -43.94 0.15 24.81
CA PRO A 522 -43.81 1.52 24.31
C PRO A 522 -43.30 2.50 25.38
N VAL A 523 -43.15 2.07 26.64
CA VAL A 523 -42.83 2.93 27.78
C VAL A 523 -41.38 2.74 28.28
N ALA A 524 -40.71 1.62 27.97
CA ALA A 524 -39.51 1.21 28.72
C ALA A 524 -38.24 0.94 27.88
N GLY A 525 -38.30 1.11 26.56
CA GLY A 525 -37.13 0.95 25.69
C GLY A 525 -36.53 -0.48 25.69
N PRO A 526 -35.33 -0.68 25.10
CA PRO A 526 -34.79 -2.01 24.77
C PRO A 526 -34.34 -2.86 25.98
N ARG A 527 -34.28 -2.30 27.20
CA ARG A 527 -34.01 -3.02 28.46
C ARG A 527 -35.16 -2.86 29.47
N GLY A 528 -36.38 -2.88 28.94
CA GLY A 528 -37.67 -2.56 29.56
C GLY A 528 -37.74 -2.65 31.08
N CYS A 529 -37.35 -1.58 31.78
CA CYS A 529 -37.52 -1.45 33.22
C CYS A 529 -38.03 -0.03 33.54
N ILE A 530 -39.07 0.09 34.37
CA ILE A 530 -39.57 1.38 34.89
C ILE A 530 -39.80 1.33 36.40
N ALA A 531 -39.73 2.47 37.09
CA ALA A 531 -40.23 2.58 38.47
C ALA A 531 -41.75 2.75 38.45
N ALA A 532 -42.47 1.80 39.04
CA ALA A 532 -43.94 1.78 39.04
C ALA A 532 -44.48 1.23 40.37
N THR A 533 -45.76 1.43 40.67
CA THR A 533 -46.40 0.70 41.77
C THR A 533 -46.66 -0.74 41.36
N ARG A 534 -46.81 -1.66 42.33
CA ARG A 534 -47.22 -3.06 42.06
C ARG A 534 -48.45 -3.14 41.14
N ARG A 535 -49.45 -2.29 41.35
CA ARG A 535 -50.70 -2.27 40.57
C ARG A 535 -50.48 -1.79 39.14
N THR A 536 -49.67 -0.74 38.97
CA THR A 536 -49.30 -0.22 37.64
C THR A 536 -48.45 -1.23 36.87
N CYS A 537 -47.51 -1.92 37.55
CA CYS A 537 -46.68 -2.95 36.92
C CYS A 537 -47.51 -4.13 36.42
N ALA A 538 -48.47 -4.61 37.23
CA ALA A 538 -49.39 -5.66 36.84
C ALA A 538 -50.30 -5.25 35.67
N ALA A 539 -50.78 -3.99 35.66
CA ALA A 539 -51.61 -3.47 34.57
C ALA A 539 -50.86 -3.39 33.23
N LEU A 540 -49.53 -3.22 33.27
CA LEU A 540 -48.65 -3.20 32.10
C LEU A 540 -48.16 -4.60 31.69
N GLY A 541 -48.62 -5.66 32.35
CA GLY A 541 -48.16 -7.04 32.10
C GLY A 541 -46.70 -7.28 32.50
N GLY A 542 -46.16 -6.46 33.39
CA GLY A 542 -44.76 -6.49 33.83
C GLY A 542 -44.50 -7.37 35.05
N ARG A 543 -43.23 -7.76 35.23
CA ARG A 543 -42.75 -8.42 36.46
C ARG A 543 -42.29 -7.37 37.46
N TYR A 544 -42.96 -7.29 38.61
CA TYR A 544 -42.60 -6.38 39.69
C TYR A 544 -41.47 -6.96 40.55
N LEU A 545 -40.41 -6.18 40.79
CA LEU A 545 -39.21 -6.62 41.51
C LEU A 545 -39.30 -6.42 43.04
N GLY A 546 -40.34 -5.73 43.52
CA GLY A 546 -40.56 -5.42 44.94
C GLY A 546 -40.46 -3.93 45.23
N ASP A 547 -41.03 -3.50 46.36
CA ASP A 547 -41.04 -2.10 46.76
C ASP A 547 -39.62 -1.62 47.08
N GLY A 548 -39.23 -0.46 46.54
CA GLY A 548 -37.86 0.08 46.69
C GLY A 548 -36.78 -0.63 45.86
N ALA A 549 -37.11 -1.67 45.08
CA ALA A 549 -36.14 -2.32 44.20
C ALA A 549 -35.69 -1.36 43.08
N PRO A 550 -34.38 -1.12 42.91
CA PRO A 550 -33.88 -0.21 41.89
C PRO A 550 -34.05 -0.80 40.49
N CYS A 551 -34.24 0.08 39.52
CA CYS A 551 -34.44 -0.29 38.13
C CYS A 551 -33.14 -0.05 37.35
N THR A 552 -32.29 -1.09 37.25
CA THR A 552 -31.00 -1.02 36.55
C THR A 552 -30.99 -1.91 35.31
N ALA A 553 -30.06 -1.65 34.39
CA ALA A 553 -29.99 -2.31 33.08
C ALA A 553 -29.80 -3.85 33.14
N ASP A 554 -29.36 -4.39 34.27
CA ASP A 554 -29.15 -5.83 34.48
C ASP A 554 -30.32 -6.51 35.21
N SER A 555 -31.21 -5.72 35.83
CA SER A 555 -32.32 -6.20 36.67
C SER A 555 -33.43 -6.94 35.90
N CYS A 556 -33.46 -6.80 34.57
CA CYS A 556 -34.46 -7.41 33.68
C CYS A 556 -33.86 -8.39 32.66
N THR A 557 -32.64 -8.88 32.90
CA THR A 557 -32.06 -9.95 32.08
C THR A 557 -32.82 -11.27 32.33
N PRO A 558 -33.29 -11.97 31.26
CA PRO A 558 -33.89 -13.28 31.44
C PRO A 558 -32.84 -14.28 31.95
N PRO A 559 -33.20 -15.20 32.86
CA PRO A 559 -32.27 -16.22 33.34
C PRO A 559 -31.76 -17.10 32.18
N PRO A 560 -30.50 -17.54 32.22
CA PRO A 560 -29.91 -18.31 31.13
C PRO A 560 -30.63 -19.65 30.95
N ARG A 561 -30.93 -19.98 29.68
CA ARG A 561 -31.54 -21.25 29.25
C ARG A 561 -30.47 -22.23 28.75
N GLY A 562 -30.83 -23.51 28.64
CA GLY A 562 -29.92 -24.65 28.43
C GLY A 562 -30.72 -25.95 28.30
N ALA A 563 -30.05 -27.06 28.02
CA ALA A 563 -30.67 -28.36 27.79
C ALA A 563 -31.14 -29.02 29.10
N CYS A 564 -32.37 -29.51 29.08
CA CYS A 564 -33.00 -30.27 30.14
C CYS A 564 -33.28 -31.69 29.63
N CYS A 565 -32.57 -32.67 30.16
CA CYS A 565 -32.64 -34.07 29.74
C CYS A 565 -33.62 -34.84 30.63
N PHE A 566 -34.67 -35.41 30.04
CA PHE A 566 -35.65 -36.20 30.77
C PHE A 566 -35.29 -37.70 30.77
N PRO A 567 -35.67 -38.46 31.82
CA PRO A 567 -35.37 -39.90 31.92
C PRO A 567 -35.95 -40.77 30.80
N ASP A 568 -36.95 -40.27 30.08
CA ASP A 568 -37.61 -40.94 28.96
C ASP A 568 -36.93 -40.66 27.59
N GLY A 569 -35.77 -40.01 27.61
CA GLY A 569 -34.97 -39.69 26.42
C GLY A 569 -35.42 -38.42 25.70
N ARG A 570 -36.41 -37.68 26.22
CA ARG A 570 -36.80 -36.39 25.68
C ARG A 570 -35.85 -35.29 26.17
N CYS A 571 -35.63 -34.27 25.35
CA CYS A 571 -34.89 -33.07 25.73
C CYS A 571 -35.67 -31.80 25.39
N GLY A 572 -35.58 -30.80 26.27
CA GLY A 572 -36.12 -29.46 26.03
C GLY A 572 -35.22 -28.35 26.56
N HIS A 573 -35.41 -27.12 26.09
CA HIS A 573 -34.67 -25.95 26.58
C HIS A 573 -35.44 -25.24 27.70
N ALA A 574 -34.96 -25.36 28.93
CA ALA A 574 -35.58 -24.78 30.13
C ALA A 574 -34.62 -23.81 30.83
N THR A 575 -34.97 -23.28 32.00
CA THR A 575 -34.01 -22.75 32.99
C THR A 575 -33.70 -23.86 34.00
N ALA A 576 -32.63 -23.72 34.80
CA ALA A 576 -32.27 -24.72 35.82
C ALA A 576 -33.45 -25.10 36.72
N ASP A 577 -34.13 -24.10 37.31
CA ASP A 577 -35.26 -24.31 38.21
C ASP A 577 -36.44 -25.04 37.54
N LEU A 578 -36.74 -24.70 36.28
CA LEU A 578 -37.82 -25.32 35.52
C LEU A 578 -37.47 -26.75 35.10
N CYS A 579 -36.20 -27.02 34.84
CA CYS A 579 -35.75 -28.35 34.49
C CYS A 579 -35.86 -29.31 35.68
N GLU A 580 -35.39 -28.88 36.84
CA GLU A 580 -35.49 -29.64 38.09
C GLU A 580 -36.95 -29.82 38.52
N ALA A 581 -37.77 -28.78 38.43
CA ALA A 581 -39.20 -28.86 38.75
C ALA A 581 -39.98 -29.81 37.83
N ALA A 582 -39.53 -29.98 36.58
CA ALA A 582 -40.11 -30.92 35.62
C ALA A 582 -39.55 -32.35 35.77
N GLY A 583 -38.61 -32.59 36.71
CA GLY A 583 -37.99 -33.90 36.93
C GLY A 583 -36.93 -34.27 35.90
N GLY A 584 -36.39 -33.30 35.15
CA GLY A 584 -35.29 -33.47 34.22
C GLY A 584 -33.92 -33.11 34.83
N ALA A 585 -32.84 -33.61 34.23
CA ALA A 585 -31.47 -33.27 34.59
C ALA A 585 -31.00 -32.06 33.76
N TRP A 586 -30.55 -31.02 34.44
CA TRP A 586 -30.07 -29.79 33.81
C TRP A 586 -28.60 -29.90 33.38
N ALA A 587 -28.31 -29.66 32.09
CA ALA A 587 -26.96 -29.79 31.55
C ALA A 587 -26.14 -28.49 31.54
N GLY A 588 -26.65 -27.42 32.15
CA GLY A 588 -25.95 -26.13 32.26
C GLY A 588 -26.45 -25.06 31.28
N ALA A 589 -26.18 -23.80 31.60
CA ALA A 589 -26.54 -22.66 30.77
C ALA A 589 -25.86 -22.71 29.38
N GLY A 590 -26.63 -22.46 28.32
CA GLY A 590 -26.14 -22.47 26.93
C GLY A 590 -25.97 -23.85 26.30
N SER A 591 -26.20 -24.94 27.04
CA SER A 591 -26.13 -26.31 26.51
C SER A 591 -27.28 -26.60 25.53
N ASN A 592 -27.00 -27.45 24.53
CA ASN A 592 -27.98 -27.88 23.53
C ASN A 592 -28.33 -29.37 23.69
N CYS A 593 -29.52 -29.74 23.25
CA CYS A 593 -30.04 -31.10 23.43
C CYS A 593 -29.19 -32.17 22.73
N ASP A 594 -28.56 -31.83 21.61
CA ASP A 594 -27.79 -32.77 20.79
C ASP A 594 -26.49 -33.23 21.44
N SER A 595 -25.79 -32.32 22.13
CA SER A 595 -24.51 -32.65 22.80
C SER A 595 -24.66 -32.99 24.27
N ALA A 596 -25.70 -32.47 24.92
CA ALA A 596 -25.86 -32.60 26.37
C ALA A 596 -26.61 -33.87 26.81
N CYS A 597 -27.49 -34.39 25.97
CA CYS A 597 -28.33 -35.56 26.29
C CYS A 597 -27.95 -36.80 25.44
N GLY A 598 -26.76 -36.79 24.83
CA GLY A 598 -26.27 -37.83 23.90
C GLY A 598 -25.81 -39.14 24.56
N SER A 599 -26.07 -40.22 23.83
CA SER A 599 -25.97 -41.64 24.17
C SER A 599 -24.61 -42.30 23.88
N ASP A 600 -24.31 -43.41 24.59
CA ASP A 600 -23.15 -44.27 24.39
C ASP A 600 -23.00 -44.77 22.93
N ASP A 601 -22.13 -44.13 22.14
CA ASP A 601 -21.48 -44.77 21.00
C ASP A 601 -20.19 -45.46 21.50
N GLY A 602 -20.12 -46.78 21.33
CA GLY A 602 -18.98 -47.59 21.74
C GLY A 602 -17.71 -47.35 20.93
N ASN A 603 -16.95 -46.29 21.25
CA ASN A 603 -15.50 -46.29 21.09
C ASN A 603 -14.84 -45.37 22.13
N GLY A 604 -13.92 -45.93 22.92
CA GLY A 604 -13.42 -45.33 24.16
C GLY A 604 -12.53 -44.08 24.00
N GLY A 605 -12.57 -43.23 25.03
CA GLY A 605 -11.65 -42.09 25.21
C GLY A 605 -12.11 -41.08 26.27
N ASP A 606 -12.08 -41.49 27.55
CA ASP A 606 -11.96 -40.72 28.80
C ASP A 606 -12.74 -39.39 29.03
N GLY A 607 -13.59 -39.40 30.07
CA GLY A 607 -13.68 -38.24 30.98
C GLY A 607 -15.03 -37.78 31.54
N GLY A 608 -15.83 -38.68 32.12
CA GLY A 608 -16.74 -38.34 33.23
C GLY A 608 -18.16 -37.87 32.89
N SER A 609 -19.09 -38.80 32.71
CA SER A 609 -20.53 -38.52 32.76
C SER A 609 -21.28 -39.53 33.63
N LEU A 610 -22.27 -39.03 34.35
CA LEU A 610 -22.97 -39.69 35.45
C LEU A 610 -23.93 -40.78 34.95
N ARG A 611 -23.77 -41.97 35.56
CA ARG A 611 -24.69 -43.12 35.70
C ARG A 611 -25.97 -43.14 34.84
N SER A 612 -25.96 -44.10 33.92
CA SER A 612 -27.05 -44.60 33.08
C SER A 612 -28.36 -44.90 33.83
N VAL A 613 -29.50 -44.48 33.26
CA VAL A 613 -30.84 -44.99 33.61
C VAL A 613 -31.21 -46.09 32.61
N PRO A 614 -31.56 -47.32 33.05
CA PRO A 614 -31.98 -48.38 32.14
C PRO A 614 -33.46 -48.25 31.78
N GLY A 615 -33.79 -48.15 30.48
CA GLY A 615 -35.17 -48.32 29.99
C GLY A 615 -35.63 -47.57 28.74
N ALA A 616 -34.84 -46.68 28.14
CA ALA A 616 -35.32 -45.87 27.00
C ALA A 616 -35.12 -46.58 25.64
N THR A 617 -36.23 -46.96 24.97
CA THR A 617 -36.23 -47.38 23.56
C THR A 617 -36.32 -46.17 22.61
N ARG A 618 -35.56 -46.22 21.50
CA ARG A 618 -35.40 -45.22 20.42
C ARG A 618 -36.60 -44.30 20.14
N ALA A 619 -36.34 -42.99 20.10
CA ALA A 619 -37.16 -42.01 19.38
C ALA A 619 -36.37 -41.41 18.21
N ALA A 620 -37.05 -41.28 17.08
CA ALA A 620 -36.50 -40.83 15.80
C ALA A 620 -36.18 -39.32 15.81
N SER A 621 -35.16 -38.96 15.02
CA SER A 621 -34.79 -37.61 14.64
C SER A 621 -35.97 -36.86 13.99
N SER A 622 -36.57 -35.93 14.72
CA SER A 622 -37.33 -34.83 14.12
C SER A 622 -37.34 -33.65 15.09
N ASP A 623 -37.03 -32.46 14.59
CA ASP A 623 -37.10 -31.15 15.24
C ASP A 623 -38.46 -30.88 15.92
N ARG A 624 -38.69 -31.46 17.10
CA ARG A 624 -39.87 -31.18 17.93
C ARG A 624 -39.42 -30.79 19.32
N ALA A 625 -38.98 -29.54 19.44
CA ALA A 625 -38.99 -28.85 20.73
C ALA A 625 -40.42 -28.92 21.31
N ILE A 626 -40.58 -29.57 22.46
CA ILE A 626 -41.87 -29.66 23.14
C ILE A 626 -42.11 -28.32 23.85
N ASP A 627 -43.30 -27.75 23.67
CA ASP A 627 -43.78 -26.64 24.50
C ASP A 627 -44.04 -27.16 25.93
N LEU A 628 -43.07 -26.93 26.81
CA LEU A 628 -43.05 -27.46 28.18
C LEU A 628 -44.24 -26.92 29.02
N LEU A 629 -44.78 -25.74 28.70
CA LEU A 629 -45.98 -25.20 29.34
C LEU A 629 -47.23 -26.01 28.97
N GLY A 630 -47.35 -26.44 27.72
CA GLY A 630 -48.42 -27.32 27.26
C GLY A 630 -48.34 -28.72 27.88
N TYR A 631 -47.12 -29.25 28.09
CA TYR A 631 -46.91 -30.54 28.73
C TYR A 631 -47.28 -30.53 30.21
N ILE A 632 -46.85 -29.50 30.96
CA ILE A 632 -47.21 -29.34 32.39
C ILE A 632 -48.74 -29.19 32.55
N HIS A 633 -49.40 -28.45 31.65
CA HIS A 633 -50.84 -28.29 31.69
C HIS A 633 -51.59 -29.61 31.37
N ALA A 634 -51.09 -30.41 30.42
CA ALA A 634 -51.69 -31.71 30.06
C ALA A 634 -51.52 -32.78 31.15
N VAL A 635 -50.35 -32.84 31.80
CA VAL A 635 -50.09 -33.77 32.91
C VAL A 635 -50.95 -33.43 34.15
N LEU A 636 -51.19 -32.15 34.41
CA LEU A 636 -52.03 -31.71 35.53
C LEU A 636 -53.54 -31.87 35.29
N THR A 637 -54.00 -31.96 34.03
CA THR A 637 -55.43 -31.98 33.70
C THR A 637 -55.95 -33.28 33.08
N GLY A 638 -55.07 -34.26 32.80
CA GLY A 638 -55.47 -35.62 32.41
C GLY A 638 -56.17 -35.75 31.04
N GLY A 639 -56.03 -34.77 30.15
CA GLY A 639 -56.71 -34.75 28.84
C GLY A 639 -55.80 -35.10 27.65
N LEU A 640 -56.35 -35.88 26.70
CA LEU A 640 -55.71 -36.18 25.40
C LEU A 640 -55.64 -34.92 24.52
N MET A 641 -54.46 -34.65 23.95
CA MET A 641 -54.19 -33.53 23.03
C MET A 641 -54.92 -33.71 21.68
N PRO A 642 -55.45 -32.65 21.05
CA PRO A 642 -55.88 -32.70 19.65
C PRO A 642 -54.67 -32.69 18.70
N ALA A 643 -54.77 -33.43 17.61
CA ALA A 643 -53.70 -33.57 16.61
C ALA A 643 -53.38 -32.22 15.93
N PRO A 644 -52.10 -31.93 15.62
CA PRO A 644 -51.74 -30.71 14.91
C PRO A 644 -52.19 -30.76 13.44
N THR A 645 -52.86 -29.70 13.00
CA THR A 645 -53.17 -29.42 11.59
C THR A 645 -51.87 -29.27 10.78
N GLN A 646 -51.71 -30.07 9.73
CA GLN A 646 -50.59 -29.99 8.78
C GLN A 646 -50.62 -28.65 8.00
N PRO A 647 -49.47 -28.02 7.69
CA PRO A 647 -49.40 -27.03 6.61
C PRO A 647 -49.53 -27.73 5.25
N ARG A 648 -50.36 -27.19 4.36
CA ARG A 648 -50.73 -27.82 3.07
C ARG A 648 -49.80 -27.49 1.89
N THR A 649 -48.73 -26.71 2.06
CA THR A 649 -47.84 -26.37 0.95
C THR A 649 -46.40 -26.12 1.41
N LEU A 650 -45.47 -26.35 0.48
CA LEU A 650 -44.01 -26.26 0.62
C LEU A 650 -43.52 -24.80 0.77
N GLU A 651 -44.36 -23.80 0.52
CA GLU A 651 -43.97 -22.38 0.48
C GLU A 651 -43.86 -21.71 1.86
N ASP A 652 -44.55 -22.21 2.89
CA ASP A 652 -44.47 -21.60 4.23
C ASP A 652 -43.22 -21.99 5.03
N ALA A 653 -42.48 -23.02 4.60
CA ALA A 653 -41.30 -23.53 5.31
C ALA A 653 -40.00 -22.76 5.04
N LEU A 654 -39.96 -21.90 4.02
CA LEU A 654 -38.72 -21.23 3.58
C LEU A 654 -38.55 -19.78 4.07
N LEU A 655 -39.53 -19.21 4.78
CA LEU A 655 -39.44 -17.84 5.32
C LEU A 655 -38.90 -17.76 6.76
N GLN A 656 -38.47 -18.88 7.34
CA GLN A 656 -37.95 -18.94 8.73
C GLN A 656 -36.50 -19.48 8.86
N LYS A 657 -35.69 -19.46 7.79
CA LYS A 657 -34.23 -19.66 7.90
C LYS A 657 -33.45 -18.44 7.46
#